data_AF-A0A960D5E1-F1
#
_entry.id   AF-A0A960D5E1-F1
#
_cell.length_a   1.000
_cell.length_b   1.000
_cell.length_c   1.000
_cell.angle_alpha   90.00
_cell.angle_beta   90.00
_cell.angle_gamma   90.00
#
_symmetry.space_group_name_H-M   'P 1'
#
loop_
_entity.id
_entity.type
_entity.pdbx_description
1 polymer ?
#
loop_
_entity_poly.entity_id
_entity_poly.type
_entity_poly.pdbx_seq_one_letter_code
_entity_poly.pdbx_strand_id
1 'polypeptide(L)'
;PAAAERCLRKAYNGFRRLGLEADVAETAALLGRTSLLLDQEADASELCAESERLAGDALKASIAWRALRAQLLSRAGNHVEARQVAEAAVAMAERTDGLVDHGDACVALAVVLGASGDAAGQRTAAERAVDLYERKGAVALAEKARQMVGTAGERQPLQPEATPVEPTNACAQAGLRLIDAVNREAWDDVHDLLAPYVSVESRRRIVGFRQRSIPSSEWPDDMRRYLDAGLVRYHASVLAVRGERLALFHLELGTTDRSAGAAQDEMLQVGVIDEMGRIAQQVKFDVEDIDAALGELDVLHERIELRFQAPMNNAASRAYDGVQASFGARDLPAMRELFADDFESDDRRRTVNAGTRRGADALVDDAHANVDLGVKEIASEVVATRGERLALRRARYSGDGQPGSFYVDVLNVIEINSAERITALVGFEPDDLQAALAELDRRYVAGEAAAHADVWSIVTAGMAALNRRELPQTTNDWANVDHRRVALMGTDDIYAVLGAMWDSTSELNNFIAAVHRLSDLGALVTWVAYETAQDGFRAEWRLISLMTVRGGLLSRSEVFDEEDLDAAIERFEQLTRPATKLENAATHVADRFLAHFASRQWDAMADMLADGFDGDDRRPVIGSGIRPGRDQQIADLQVIAELWSAQAISTIIATRGSHLALMRFQFLAGEPGPQAFLTEILGVVETNSDDKTVAYVVFGPDDLVAAIAELDARYIAGEAAAHARAWQAIAQVYAAINHRQIPETTADFVDVDHRRLAAIGRGDLKAYLAVAYEDLADSVIYADTVHALNDFGAVLTHVAVGTSRAGFSADWRITGVCLVEGDLTSRYEYYDESELDAALERFGELSGSVPGLENTAARVFRHVWAHYAAHDWDAVGATVADNYVGIDHRRVVSAETQRGRDVVVRDLRAAADVGFTISMVSALAIRGERLVLARVRAHGPDVETIQNDALNVVEVDMDGRIKNVDTYDLEDFDAALADLDARYIAEEAAPSANTWAVVAGAYAAIGRN
;
A
#
# COMPACT_ATOMS: atom_id res chain seq x y z
N PRO A 1 5.02 19.39 -32.50
CA PRO A 1 4.97 18.75 -33.84
C PRO A 1 5.53 17.32 -33.83
N ALA A 2 6.76 17.09 -33.33
CA ALA A 2 7.38 15.75 -33.28
C ALA A 2 6.58 14.69 -32.50
N ALA A 3 6.01 15.05 -31.33
CA ALA A 3 5.14 14.13 -30.58
C ALA A 3 3.87 13.74 -31.36
N ALA A 4 3.24 14.71 -32.04
CA ALA A 4 2.04 14.46 -32.85
C ALA A 4 2.36 13.61 -34.09
N GLU A 5 3.53 13.80 -34.70
CA GLU A 5 4.01 13.04 -35.85
C GLU A 5 4.10 11.55 -35.50
N ARG A 6 4.67 11.20 -34.34
CA ARG A 6 4.76 9.81 -33.86
C ARG A 6 3.38 9.16 -33.68
N CYS A 7 2.44 9.87 -33.06
CA CYS A 7 1.08 9.36 -32.87
C CYS A 7 0.33 9.19 -34.19
N LEU A 8 0.39 10.20 -35.08
CA LEU A 8 -0.25 10.17 -36.39
C LEU A 8 0.38 9.12 -37.31
N ARG A 9 1.69 8.88 -37.22
CA ARG A 9 2.40 7.84 -37.99
C ARG A 9 2.00 6.43 -37.53
N LYS A 10 1.82 6.22 -36.22
CA LYS A 10 1.24 4.98 -35.68
C LYS A 10 -0.20 4.78 -36.17
N ALA A 11 -1.04 5.80 -36.09
CA ALA A 11 -2.44 5.74 -36.56
C ALA A 11 -2.53 5.47 -38.07
N TYR A 12 -1.75 6.20 -38.88
CA TYR A 12 -1.65 6.01 -40.34
C TYR A 12 -1.23 4.57 -40.70
N ASN A 13 -0.17 4.05 -40.07
CA ASN A 13 0.27 2.66 -40.28
C ASN A 13 -0.75 1.63 -39.77
N GLY A 14 -1.49 1.96 -38.72
CA GLY A 14 -2.59 1.14 -38.19
C GLY A 14 -3.73 1.01 -39.19
N PHE A 15 -4.31 2.14 -39.62
CA PHE A 15 -5.41 2.17 -40.58
C PHE A 15 -5.03 1.57 -41.93
N ARG A 16 -3.77 1.75 -42.36
CA ARG A 16 -3.25 1.17 -43.60
C ARG A 16 -3.22 -0.36 -43.54
N ARG A 17 -2.87 -0.94 -42.38
CA ARG A 17 -2.92 -2.39 -42.17
C ARG A 17 -4.34 -2.94 -42.12
N LEU A 18 -5.29 -2.13 -41.64
CA LEU A 18 -6.71 -2.50 -41.56
C LEU A 18 -7.47 -2.32 -42.88
N GLY A 19 -6.86 -1.70 -43.90
CA GLY A 19 -7.50 -1.46 -45.19
C GLY A 19 -8.61 -0.40 -45.16
N LEU A 20 -8.61 0.48 -44.16
CA LEU A 20 -9.60 1.54 -43.99
C LEU A 20 -9.21 2.80 -44.79
N GLU A 21 -9.50 2.80 -46.10
CA GLU A 21 -8.98 3.82 -47.03
C GLU A 21 -9.33 5.27 -46.64
N ALA A 22 -10.55 5.53 -46.15
CA ALA A 22 -10.97 6.86 -45.72
C ALA A 22 -10.18 7.37 -44.49
N ASP A 23 -9.97 6.52 -43.49
CA ASP A 23 -9.22 6.84 -42.26
C ASP A 23 -7.71 6.98 -42.55
N VAL A 24 -7.18 6.16 -43.47
CA VAL A 24 -5.81 6.32 -43.98
C VAL A 24 -5.66 7.68 -44.67
N ALA A 25 -6.61 8.05 -45.52
CA ALA A 25 -6.58 9.32 -46.22
C ALA A 25 -6.59 10.51 -45.25
N GLU A 26 -7.50 10.51 -44.28
CA GLU A 26 -7.58 11.58 -43.27
C GLU A 26 -6.30 11.67 -42.44
N THR A 27 -5.82 10.53 -41.94
CA THR A 27 -4.62 10.49 -41.09
C THR A 27 -3.34 10.84 -41.88
N ALA A 28 -3.25 10.49 -43.16
CA ALA A 28 -2.15 10.88 -44.04
C ALA A 28 -2.09 12.40 -44.22
N ALA A 29 -3.23 13.08 -44.40
CA ALA A 29 -3.26 14.55 -44.49
C ALA A 29 -2.84 15.22 -43.18
N LEU A 30 -3.28 14.71 -42.02
CA LEU A 30 -2.88 15.23 -40.71
C LEU A 30 -1.39 14.99 -40.41
N LEU A 31 -0.88 13.81 -40.76
CA LEU A 31 0.54 13.48 -40.66
C LEU A 31 1.36 14.40 -41.58
N GLY A 32 0.93 14.60 -42.82
CA GLY A 32 1.58 15.49 -43.78
C GLY A 32 1.61 16.95 -43.32
N ARG A 33 0.53 17.46 -42.71
CA ARG A 33 0.53 18.79 -42.05
C ARG A 33 1.56 18.87 -40.92
N THR A 34 1.73 17.79 -40.17
CA THR A 34 2.70 17.73 -39.07
C THR A 34 4.13 17.66 -39.60
N SER A 35 4.40 16.88 -40.65
CA SER A 35 5.68 16.85 -41.36
C SER A 35 6.02 18.22 -41.96
N LEU A 36 5.03 18.95 -42.49
CA LEU A 36 5.25 20.31 -42.99
C LEU A 36 5.67 21.28 -41.87
N LEU A 37 5.14 21.12 -40.64
CA LEU A 37 5.56 21.90 -39.47
C LEU A 37 6.95 21.53 -38.94
N LEU A 38 7.47 20.35 -39.33
CA LEU A 38 8.82 19.87 -39.02
C LEU A 38 9.81 20.13 -40.16
N ASP A 39 9.40 20.94 -41.16
CA ASP A 39 10.17 21.25 -42.37
C ASP A 39 10.60 20.03 -43.21
N GLN A 40 9.82 18.94 -43.10
CA GLN A 40 9.92 17.74 -43.93
C GLN A 40 8.98 17.86 -45.14
N GLU A 41 9.32 18.73 -46.09
CA GLU A 41 8.42 19.06 -47.21
C GLU A 41 8.22 17.90 -48.20
N ALA A 42 9.24 17.05 -48.40
CA ALA A 42 9.15 15.87 -49.26
C ALA A 42 8.11 14.87 -48.72
N ASP A 43 8.22 14.50 -47.44
CA ASP A 43 7.27 13.60 -46.76
C ASP A 43 5.85 14.17 -46.77
N ALA A 44 5.70 15.47 -46.49
CA ALA A 44 4.41 16.14 -46.53
C ALA A 44 3.76 16.08 -47.93
N SER A 45 4.56 16.20 -48.99
CA SER A 45 4.09 16.10 -50.37
C SER A 45 3.63 14.68 -50.74
N GLU A 46 4.38 13.66 -50.33
CA GLU A 46 4.01 12.25 -50.56
C GLU A 46 2.71 11.87 -49.84
N LEU A 47 2.61 12.24 -48.56
CA LEU A 47 1.42 12.01 -47.74
C LEU A 47 0.19 12.77 -48.26
N CYS A 48 0.39 13.97 -48.80
CA CYS A 48 -0.67 14.72 -49.47
C CYS A 48 -1.20 13.98 -50.71
N ALA A 49 -0.30 13.48 -51.57
CA ALA A 49 -0.66 12.76 -52.79
C ALA A 49 -1.33 11.40 -52.50
N GLU A 50 -0.93 10.74 -51.41
CA GLU A 50 -1.59 9.53 -50.95
C GLU A 50 -2.99 9.79 -50.38
N SER A 51 -3.12 10.82 -49.54
CA SER A 51 -4.43 11.24 -49.03
C SER A 51 -5.40 11.60 -50.15
N GLU A 52 -4.95 12.34 -51.17
CA GLU A 52 -5.76 12.69 -52.34
C GLU A 52 -6.26 11.44 -53.09
N ARG A 53 -5.40 10.45 -53.27
CA ARG A 53 -5.72 9.20 -53.99
C ARG A 53 -6.73 8.34 -53.25
N LEU A 54 -6.64 8.30 -51.91
CA LEU A 54 -7.46 7.43 -51.06
C LEU A 54 -8.74 8.11 -50.56
N ALA A 55 -8.84 9.43 -50.62
CA ALA A 55 -9.97 10.17 -50.06
C ALA A 55 -11.33 9.78 -50.69
N GLY A 56 -11.38 9.47 -51.99
CA GLY A 56 -12.62 9.12 -52.68
C GLY A 56 -13.75 10.14 -52.42
N ASP A 57 -14.92 9.66 -52.00
CA ASP A 57 -16.08 10.49 -51.61
C ASP A 57 -16.05 10.94 -50.13
N ALA A 58 -15.00 10.60 -49.37
CA ALA A 58 -14.88 10.98 -47.96
C ALA A 58 -14.57 12.48 -47.82
N LEU A 59 -15.58 13.24 -47.36
CA LEU A 59 -15.53 14.70 -47.30
C LEU A 59 -14.43 15.22 -46.36
N LYS A 60 -14.21 14.60 -45.19
CA LYS A 60 -13.17 15.02 -44.23
C LYS A 60 -11.76 14.87 -44.78
N ALA A 61 -11.43 13.69 -45.29
CA ALA A 61 -10.15 13.46 -45.97
C ALA A 61 -9.96 14.42 -47.15
N SER A 62 -11.03 14.66 -47.93
CA SER A 62 -11.03 15.59 -49.05
C SER A 62 -10.76 17.05 -48.67
N ILE A 63 -11.27 17.51 -47.52
CA ILE A 63 -10.98 18.84 -46.97
C ILE A 63 -9.53 18.89 -46.47
N ALA A 64 -9.10 17.86 -45.73
CA ALA A 64 -7.79 17.81 -45.08
C ALA A 64 -6.63 17.81 -46.09
N TRP A 65 -6.67 17.01 -47.16
CA TRP A 65 -5.59 17.00 -48.14
C TRP A 65 -5.54 18.30 -48.95
N ARG A 66 -6.69 18.93 -49.25
CA ARG A 66 -6.71 20.24 -49.93
C ARG A 66 -6.11 21.33 -49.06
N ALA A 67 -6.40 21.34 -47.76
CA ALA A 67 -5.78 22.26 -46.81
C ALA A 67 -4.24 22.08 -46.78
N LEU A 68 -3.74 20.84 -46.76
CA LEU A 68 -2.31 20.53 -46.84
C LEU A 68 -1.69 20.96 -48.19
N ARG A 69 -2.34 20.62 -49.31
CA ARG A 69 -1.89 20.96 -50.66
C ARG A 69 -1.77 22.47 -50.85
N ALA A 70 -2.71 23.24 -50.32
CA ALA A 70 -2.66 24.70 -50.38
C ALA A 70 -1.45 25.26 -49.62
N GLN A 71 -1.10 24.69 -48.45
CA GLN A 71 0.08 25.11 -47.69
C GLN A 71 1.39 24.75 -48.41
N LEU A 72 1.47 23.56 -49.01
CA LEU A 72 2.61 23.13 -49.83
C LEU A 72 2.81 24.06 -51.05
N LEU A 73 1.73 24.35 -51.79
CA LEU A 73 1.77 25.27 -52.93
C LEU A 73 2.20 26.68 -52.52
N SER A 74 1.75 27.14 -51.35
CA SER A 74 2.13 28.45 -50.83
C SER A 74 3.62 28.52 -50.45
N ARG A 75 4.17 27.46 -49.84
CA ARG A 75 5.62 27.37 -49.56
C ARG A 75 6.46 27.32 -50.83
N ALA A 76 5.97 26.65 -51.86
CA ALA A 76 6.58 26.64 -53.19
C ALA A 76 6.44 27.97 -53.98
N GLY A 77 5.78 28.99 -53.41
CA GLY A 77 5.59 30.31 -54.04
C GLY A 77 4.43 30.39 -55.04
N ASN A 78 3.66 29.32 -55.21
CA ASN A 78 2.52 29.23 -56.13
C ASN A 78 1.22 29.75 -55.48
N HIS A 79 1.23 31.00 -55.02
CA HIS A 79 0.16 31.57 -54.19
C HIS A 79 -1.22 31.63 -54.86
N VAL A 80 -1.29 31.78 -56.19
CA VAL A 80 -2.57 31.82 -56.93
C VAL A 80 -3.27 30.46 -56.88
N GLU A 81 -2.52 29.39 -57.15
CA GLU A 81 -3.04 28.02 -57.11
C GLU A 81 -3.32 27.59 -55.66
N ALA A 82 -2.43 27.94 -54.72
CA ALA A 82 -2.63 27.72 -53.29
C ALA A 82 -3.95 28.31 -52.79
N ARG A 83 -4.28 29.54 -53.24
CA ARG A 83 -5.52 30.22 -52.87
C ARG A 83 -6.75 29.49 -53.39
N GLN A 84 -6.74 29.06 -54.65
CA GLN A 84 -7.85 28.31 -55.26
C GLN A 84 -8.11 26.99 -54.51
N VAL A 85 -7.05 26.26 -54.15
CA VAL A 85 -7.16 24.99 -53.42
C VAL A 85 -7.67 25.21 -51.98
N ALA A 86 -7.21 26.27 -51.30
CA ALA A 86 -7.70 26.62 -49.96
C ALA A 86 -9.17 27.07 -49.96
N GLU A 87 -9.58 27.90 -50.93
CA GLU A 87 -10.98 28.32 -51.09
C GLU A 87 -11.88 27.12 -51.39
N ALA A 88 -11.41 26.15 -52.18
CA ALA A 88 -12.14 24.90 -52.43
C ALA A 88 -12.30 24.05 -51.15
N ALA A 89 -11.27 23.98 -50.29
CA ALA A 89 -11.37 23.29 -49.00
C ALA A 89 -12.42 23.94 -48.08
N VAL A 90 -12.45 25.28 -48.01
CA VAL A 90 -13.45 26.02 -47.23
C VAL A 90 -14.85 25.80 -47.80
N ALA A 91 -15.04 25.93 -49.11
CA ALA A 91 -16.35 25.72 -49.74
C ALA A 91 -16.89 24.28 -49.56
N MET A 92 -16.00 23.29 -49.48
CA MET A 92 -16.38 21.91 -49.14
C MET A 92 -16.78 21.77 -47.67
N ALA A 93 -16.02 22.37 -46.76
CA ALA A 93 -16.29 22.32 -45.32
C ALA A 93 -17.53 23.14 -44.91
N GLU A 94 -17.86 24.21 -45.63
CA GLU A 94 -19.09 24.99 -45.44
C GLU A 94 -20.37 24.17 -45.60
N ARG A 95 -20.30 23.08 -46.37
CA ARG A 95 -21.43 22.18 -46.65
C ARG A 95 -21.55 21.06 -45.63
N THR A 96 -20.69 21.02 -44.61
CA THR A 96 -20.69 20.00 -43.55
C THR A 96 -20.97 20.63 -42.19
N ASP A 97 -21.34 19.80 -41.21
CA ASP A 97 -21.44 20.15 -39.79
C ASP A 97 -20.10 19.98 -39.04
N GLY A 98 -19.01 19.67 -39.76
CA GLY A 98 -17.66 19.50 -39.25
C GLY A 98 -16.98 20.82 -38.91
N LEU A 99 -17.35 21.42 -37.75
CA LEU A 99 -16.83 22.74 -37.34
C LEU A 99 -15.30 22.81 -37.21
N VAL A 100 -14.64 21.72 -36.77
CA VAL A 100 -13.18 21.66 -36.65
C VAL A 100 -12.52 21.62 -38.02
N ASP A 101 -13.00 20.77 -38.92
CA ASP A 101 -12.48 20.65 -40.29
C ASP A 101 -12.65 21.95 -41.09
N HIS A 102 -13.77 22.64 -40.87
CA HIS A 102 -14.02 23.97 -41.43
C HIS A 102 -13.08 25.02 -40.84
N GLY A 103 -12.88 25.03 -39.51
CA GLY A 103 -11.89 25.89 -38.87
C GLY A 103 -10.48 25.67 -39.43
N ASP A 104 -10.08 24.42 -39.64
CA ASP A 104 -8.78 24.05 -40.18
C ASP A 104 -8.59 24.49 -41.63
N ALA A 105 -9.63 24.36 -42.46
CA ALA A 105 -9.64 24.89 -43.82
C ALA A 105 -9.51 26.43 -43.84
N CYS A 106 -10.19 27.13 -42.93
CA CYS A 106 -10.06 28.58 -42.78
C CYS A 106 -8.65 29.01 -42.32
N VAL A 107 -8.02 28.24 -41.42
CA VAL A 107 -6.61 28.47 -41.02
C VAL A 107 -5.67 28.29 -42.21
N ALA A 108 -5.85 27.24 -43.02
CA ALA A 108 -5.05 27.03 -44.22
C ALA A 108 -5.20 28.19 -45.21
N LEU A 109 -6.43 28.67 -45.44
CA LEU A 109 -6.69 29.86 -46.25
C LEU A 109 -6.01 31.12 -45.68
N ALA A 110 -6.06 31.33 -44.37
CA ALA A 110 -5.38 32.45 -43.72
C ALA A 110 -3.85 32.41 -43.92
N VAL A 111 -3.23 31.23 -43.81
CA VAL A 111 -1.79 31.05 -44.08
C VAL A 111 -1.45 31.42 -45.54
N VAL A 112 -2.25 30.95 -46.49
CA VAL A 112 -2.04 31.24 -47.92
C VAL A 112 -2.18 32.73 -48.22
N LEU A 113 -3.22 33.38 -47.71
CA LEU A 113 -3.48 34.81 -47.93
C LEU A 113 -2.41 35.69 -47.28
N GLY A 114 -1.92 35.31 -46.10
CA GLY A 114 -0.80 35.98 -45.45
C GLY A 114 0.49 35.87 -46.25
N ALA A 115 0.81 34.67 -46.75
CA ALA A 115 1.98 34.45 -47.61
C ALA A 115 1.89 35.21 -48.94
N SER A 116 0.69 35.41 -49.49
CA SER A 116 0.46 36.21 -50.70
C SER A 116 0.41 37.73 -50.46
N GLY A 117 0.53 38.19 -49.21
CA GLY A 117 0.47 39.60 -48.82
C GLY A 117 -0.94 40.20 -48.68
N ASP A 118 -2.00 39.38 -48.70
CA ASP A 118 -3.39 39.81 -48.50
C ASP A 118 -3.74 39.80 -47.00
N ALA A 119 -3.22 40.81 -46.28
CA ALA A 119 -3.38 40.93 -44.83
C ALA A 119 -4.84 41.15 -44.38
N ALA A 120 -5.71 41.65 -45.27
CA ALA A 120 -7.14 41.78 -45.00
C ALA A 120 -7.83 40.41 -45.10
N GLY A 121 -7.57 39.67 -46.18
CA GLY A 121 -8.08 38.32 -46.37
C GLY A 121 -7.58 37.34 -45.29
N GLN A 122 -6.31 37.43 -44.90
CA GLN A 122 -5.73 36.63 -43.82
C GLN A 122 -6.50 36.82 -42.50
N ARG A 123 -6.78 38.06 -42.11
CA ARG A 123 -7.53 38.37 -40.88
C ARG A 123 -8.95 37.84 -40.94
N THR A 124 -9.68 38.09 -42.03
CA THR A 124 -11.05 37.59 -42.19
C THR A 124 -11.12 36.06 -42.11
N ALA A 125 -10.18 35.35 -42.74
CA ALA A 125 -10.13 33.89 -42.68
C ALA A 125 -9.77 33.37 -41.27
N ALA A 126 -8.85 34.04 -40.57
CA ALA A 126 -8.48 33.69 -39.20
C ALA A 126 -9.63 33.96 -38.19
N GLU A 127 -10.33 35.10 -38.29
CA GLU A 127 -11.50 35.42 -37.47
C GLU A 127 -12.62 34.40 -37.67
N ARG A 128 -12.83 33.95 -38.91
CA ARG A 128 -13.80 32.89 -39.21
C ARG A 128 -13.42 31.55 -38.58
N ALA A 129 -12.12 31.21 -38.55
CA ALA A 129 -11.65 30.01 -37.86
C ALA A 129 -11.87 30.12 -36.33
N VAL A 130 -11.65 31.30 -35.74
CA VAL A 130 -11.91 31.54 -34.31
C VAL A 130 -13.38 31.30 -33.97
N ASP A 131 -14.33 31.89 -34.72
CA ASP A 131 -15.77 31.68 -34.50
C ASP A 131 -16.16 30.19 -34.57
N LEU A 132 -15.63 29.46 -35.57
CA LEU A 132 -15.90 28.03 -35.74
C LEU A 132 -15.36 27.18 -34.59
N TYR A 133 -14.14 27.48 -34.11
CA TYR A 133 -13.55 26.78 -32.97
C TYR A 133 -14.24 27.12 -31.65
N GLU A 134 -14.65 28.37 -31.43
CA GLU A 134 -15.38 28.77 -30.23
C GLU A 134 -16.78 28.13 -30.17
N ARG A 135 -17.50 28.10 -31.29
CA ARG A 135 -18.79 27.39 -31.39
C ARG A 135 -18.68 25.88 -31.14
N LYS A 136 -17.52 25.28 -31.42
CA LYS A 136 -17.22 23.88 -31.12
C LYS A 136 -16.75 23.65 -29.67
N GLY A 137 -16.26 24.68 -29.00
CA GLY A 137 -15.60 24.58 -27.68
C GLY A 137 -14.11 24.23 -27.75
N ALA A 138 -13.45 24.38 -28.92
CA ALA A 138 -12.04 24.04 -29.11
C ALA A 138 -11.11 25.21 -28.72
N VAL A 139 -10.99 25.46 -27.41
CA VAL A 139 -10.30 26.65 -26.84
C VAL A 139 -8.86 26.81 -27.34
N ALA A 140 -8.06 25.75 -27.33
CA ALA A 140 -6.66 25.80 -27.78
C ALA A 140 -6.51 26.12 -29.28
N LEU A 141 -7.43 25.64 -30.12
CA LEU A 141 -7.42 25.94 -31.56
C LEU A 141 -7.88 27.38 -31.83
N ALA A 142 -8.87 27.87 -31.07
CA ALA A 142 -9.30 29.26 -31.12
C ALA A 142 -8.17 30.23 -30.75
N GLU A 143 -7.43 29.95 -29.66
CA GLU A 143 -6.29 30.77 -29.25
C GLU A 143 -5.18 30.82 -30.30
N LYS A 144 -4.85 29.66 -30.91
CA LYS A 144 -3.87 29.59 -31.99
C LYS A 144 -4.32 30.37 -33.24
N ALA A 145 -5.61 30.37 -33.57
CA ALA A 145 -6.16 31.17 -34.66
C ALA A 145 -6.18 32.67 -34.32
N ARG A 146 -6.45 33.08 -33.07
CA ARG A 146 -6.39 34.49 -32.63
C ARG A 146 -4.99 35.08 -32.77
N GLN A 147 -3.94 34.29 -32.55
CA GLN A 147 -2.55 34.75 -32.77
C GLN A 147 -2.32 35.20 -34.22
N MET A 148 -3.01 34.60 -35.20
CA MET A 148 -2.94 35.00 -36.62
C MET A 148 -3.73 36.28 -36.93
N VAL A 149 -4.69 36.66 -36.08
CA VAL A 149 -5.41 37.94 -36.17
C VAL A 149 -4.54 39.09 -35.61
N GLY A 150 -3.62 38.78 -34.69
CA GLY A 150 -2.87 39.75 -33.88
C GLY A 150 -1.53 40.26 -34.40
N THR A 151 -1.03 39.82 -35.56
CA THR A 151 0.32 40.22 -36.02
C THR A 151 0.30 41.34 -37.07
N ALA A 152 0.23 42.59 -36.62
CA ALA A 152 0.79 43.72 -37.34
C ALA A 152 1.72 44.51 -36.41
N GLY A 153 3.01 44.15 -36.46
CA GLY A 153 4.10 44.94 -35.88
C GLY A 153 4.61 44.44 -34.55
N GLU A 154 5.64 43.59 -34.58
CA GLU A 154 6.93 43.78 -33.88
C GLU A 154 7.79 42.51 -34.08
N ARG A 155 8.77 42.61 -35.00
CA ARG A 155 9.90 41.68 -35.01
C ARG A 155 10.77 42.01 -33.81
N GLN A 156 10.84 41.12 -32.82
CA GLN A 156 11.87 41.19 -31.80
C GLN A 156 13.22 40.70 -32.36
N PRO A 157 14.36 41.29 -31.94
CA PRO A 157 15.67 40.95 -32.47
C PRO A 157 16.13 39.58 -31.99
N LEU A 158 16.81 38.85 -32.88
CA LEU A 158 17.55 37.62 -32.58
C LEU A 158 18.46 37.82 -31.36
N GLN A 159 18.14 37.14 -30.26
CA GLN A 159 19.12 36.89 -29.20
C GLN A 159 20.18 35.92 -29.76
N PRO A 160 21.47 36.12 -29.46
CA PRO A 160 22.50 35.17 -29.86
C PRO A 160 22.21 33.82 -29.18
N GLU A 161 22.22 32.75 -29.98
CA GLU A 161 22.15 31.36 -29.51
C GLU A 161 23.15 31.18 -28.37
N ALA A 162 22.64 30.89 -27.18
CA ALA A 162 23.45 30.25 -26.15
C ALA A 162 23.94 28.93 -26.77
N THR A 163 25.25 28.76 -26.80
CA THR A 163 25.88 27.48 -27.16
C THR A 163 25.19 26.39 -26.33
N PRO A 164 24.73 25.28 -26.93
CA PRO A 164 24.12 24.21 -26.15
C PRO A 164 25.17 23.75 -25.13
N VAL A 165 24.89 23.95 -23.84
CA VAL A 165 25.69 23.34 -22.79
C VAL A 165 25.37 21.86 -22.88
N GLU A 166 26.33 21.05 -23.35
CA GLU A 166 26.17 19.59 -23.33
C GLU A 166 25.85 19.16 -21.89
N PRO A 167 24.77 18.39 -21.66
CA PRO A 167 24.46 17.87 -20.34
C PRO A 167 25.63 17.02 -19.84
N THR A 168 26.18 17.34 -18.68
CA THR A 168 27.39 16.68 -18.14
C THR A 168 27.19 16.26 -16.69
N ASN A 169 27.68 15.07 -16.35
CA ASN A 169 27.75 14.46 -15.02
C ASN A 169 28.95 13.48 -14.97
N ALA A 170 29.19 12.80 -13.84
CA ALA A 170 30.29 11.83 -13.73
C ALA A 170 30.23 10.72 -14.80
N CYS A 171 29.04 10.19 -15.10
CA CYS A 171 28.85 9.17 -16.15
C CYS A 171 29.21 9.70 -17.55
N ALA A 172 28.77 10.91 -17.89
CA ALA A 172 29.08 11.56 -19.16
C ALA A 172 30.60 11.77 -19.32
N GLN A 173 31.28 12.22 -18.26
CA GLN A 173 32.73 12.38 -18.26
C GLN A 173 33.47 11.05 -18.42
N ALA A 174 33.04 10.00 -17.70
CA ALA A 174 33.63 8.67 -17.82
C ALA A 174 33.45 8.09 -19.24
N GLY A 175 32.26 8.24 -19.82
CA GLY A 175 31.97 7.87 -21.20
C GLY A 175 32.87 8.60 -22.20
N LEU A 176 32.95 9.93 -22.13
CA LEU A 176 33.80 10.71 -23.03
C LEU A 176 35.30 10.36 -22.88
N ARG A 177 35.79 10.11 -21.66
CA ARG A 177 37.16 9.63 -21.42
C ARG A 177 37.42 8.25 -22.03
N LEU A 178 36.46 7.34 -21.94
CA LEU A 178 36.57 6.02 -22.57
C LEU A 178 36.71 6.17 -24.09
N ILE A 179 35.90 7.03 -24.70
CA ILE A 179 35.91 7.27 -26.15
C ILE A 179 37.24 7.89 -26.59
N ASP A 180 37.76 8.87 -25.83
CA ASP A 180 39.07 9.46 -26.06
C ASP A 180 40.21 8.43 -25.92
N ALA A 181 40.18 7.59 -24.88
CA ALA A 181 41.16 6.53 -24.68
C ALA A 181 41.15 5.49 -25.81
N VAL A 182 39.96 5.11 -26.30
CA VAL A 182 39.80 4.23 -27.47
C VAL A 182 40.35 4.89 -28.74
N ASN A 183 40.03 6.17 -28.99
CA ASN A 183 40.53 6.91 -30.15
C ASN A 183 42.06 7.09 -30.13
N ARG A 184 42.68 7.15 -28.95
CA ARG A 184 44.14 7.21 -28.75
C ARG A 184 44.82 5.83 -28.66
N GLU A 185 44.05 4.75 -28.74
CA GLU A 185 44.51 3.37 -28.51
C GLU A 185 45.25 3.19 -27.16
N ALA A 186 44.87 3.97 -26.14
CA ALA A 186 45.43 3.91 -24.79
C ALA A 186 44.74 2.79 -23.97
N TRP A 187 45.05 1.53 -24.30
CA TRP A 187 44.34 0.36 -23.75
C TRP A 187 44.44 0.19 -22.23
N ASP A 188 45.52 0.67 -21.61
CA ASP A 188 45.66 0.68 -20.14
C ASP A 188 44.66 1.66 -19.51
N ASP A 189 44.49 2.86 -20.09
CA ASP A 189 43.48 3.84 -19.65
C ASP A 189 42.05 3.28 -19.82
N VAL A 190 41.79 2.53 -20.89
CA VAL A 190 40.50 1.87 -21.15
C VAL A 190 40.20 0.85 -20.04
N HIS A 191 41.18 0.05 -19.63
CA HIS A 191 41.01 -0.93 -18.57
C HIS A 191 40.64 -0.26 -17.23
N ASP A 192 41.26 0.87 -16.88
CA ASP A 192 40.99 1.59 -15.63
C ASP A 192 39.61 2.28 -15.60
N LEU A 193 39.05 2.60 -16.77
CA LEU A 193 37.75 3.27 -16.92
C LEU A 193 36.56 2.28 -16.94
N LEU A 194 36.82 0.98 -17.07
CA LEU A 194 35.80 -0.07 -17.10
C LEU A 194 35.72 -0.80 -15.76
N ALA A 195 34.50 -1.21 -15.38
CA ALA A 195 34.36 -2.18 -14.29
C ALA A 195 34.99 -3.53 -14.71
N PRO A 196 35.43 -4.39 -13.75
CA PRO A 196 36.07 -5.67 -14.07
C PRO A 196 35.28 -6.51 -15.07
N TYR A 197 33.95 -6.39 -15.01
CA TYR A 197 33.00 -6.89 -16.00
C TYR A 197 32.05 -5.78 -16.41
N VAL A 198 31.82 -5.65 -17.72
CA VAL A 198 30.91 -4.66 -18.31
C VAL A 198 29.71 -5.40 -18.89
N SER A 199 28.52 -5.06 -18.41
CA SER A 199 27.28 -5.57 -18.98
C SER A 199 26.93 -4.82 -20.27
N VAL A 200 26.89 -5.52 -21.39
CA VAL A 200 26.55 -4.96 -22.70
C VAL A 200 25.29 -5.61 -23.24
N GLU A 201 24.31 -4.80 -23.61
CA GLU A 201 23.12 -5.23 -24.32
C GLU A 201 22.99 -4.43 -25.63
N SER A 202 22.53 -5.10 -26.69
CA SER A 202 22.15 -4.42 -27.93
C SER A 202 20.69 -4.74 -28.25
N ARG A 203 19.82 -3.73 -28.13
CA ARG A 203 18.41 -3.80 -28.52
C ARG A 203 18.18 -3.32 -29.97
N ARG A 204 19.28 -3.13 -30.72
CA ARG A 204 19.26 -2.74 -32.13
C ARG A 204 18.67 -3.84 -33.00
N ARG A 205 17.90 -3.47 -34.02
CA ARG A 205 17.15 -4.42 -34.88
C ARG A 205 18.06 -5.32 -35.72
N ILE A 206 19.23 -4.81 -36.14
CA ILE A 206 20.14 -5.52 -37.06
C ILE A 206 21.25 -6.26 -36.29
N VAL A 207 21.83 -5.63 -35.26
CA VAL A 207 22.94 -6.17 -34.46
C VAL A 207 22.53 -6.44 -33.01
N GLY A 208 21.28 -6.88 -32.82
CA GLY A 208 20.69 -7.13 -31.51
C GLY A 208 21.24 -8.38 -30.84
N PHE A 209 21.54 -8.28 -29.55
CA PHE A 209 21.86 -9.42 -28.70
C PHE A 209 21.39 -9.14 -27.28
N ARG A 210 20.87 -10.19 -26.63
CA ARG A 210 20.53 -10.15 -25.19
C ARG A 210 21.77 -9.79 -24.38
N GLN A 211 21.55 -9.15 -23.23
CA GLN A 211 22.59 -8.72 -22.30
C GLN A 211 23.69 -9.78 -22.11
N ARG A 212 24.96 -9.36 -22.23
CA ARG A 212 26.15 -10.18 -22.05
C ARG A 212 27.11 -9.47 -21.12
N SER A 213 27.81 -10.21 -20.28
CA SER A 213 28.86 -9.67 -19.41
C SER A 213 30.23 -9.92 -20.04
N ILE A 214 31.00 -8.86 -20.27
CA ILE A 214 32.30 -8.93 -20.94
C ILE A 214 33.39 -8.54 -19.94
N PRO A 215 34.44 -9.36 -19.73
CA PRO A 215 35.58 -8.97 -18.91
C PRO A 215 36.28 -7.74 -19.51
N SER A 216 36.65 -6.78 -18.67
CA SER A 216 37.42 -5.59 -19.10
C SER A 216 38.72 -5.95 -19.84
N SER A 217 39.33 -7.11 -19.52
CA SER A 217 40.52 -7.63 -20.20
C SER A 217 40.29 -8.08 -21.66
N GLU A 218 39.06 -8.44 -22.02
CA GLU A 218 38.71 -8.85 -23.40
C GLU A 218 38.31 -7.65 -24.28
N TRP A 219 38.01 -6.51 -23.67
CA TRP A 219 37.56 -5.30 -24.36
C TRP A 219 38.58 -4.73 -25.37
N PRO A 220 39.89 -4.70 -25.10
CA PRO A 220 40.89 -4.25 -26.08
C PRO A 220 40.92 -5.13 -27.33
N ASP A 221 40.76 -6.44 -27.17
CA ASP A 221 40.80 -7.38 -28.30
C ASP A 221 39.53 -7.29 -29.16
N ASP A 222 38.37 -7.07 -28.55
CA ASP A 222 37.13 -6.81 -29.28
C ASP A 222 37.14 -5.45 -29.99
N MET A 223 37.67 -4.40 -29.36
CA MET A 223 37.80 -3.09 -30.00
C MET A 223 38.84 -3.08 -31.11
N ARG A 224 39.95 -3.83 -30.98
CA ARG A 224 40.91 -4.01 -32.08
C ARG A 224 40.27 -4.67 -33.30
N ARG A 225 39.35 -5.64 -33.14
CA ARG A 225 38.63 -6.22 -34.29
C ARG A 225 37.80 -5.19 -35.05
N TYR A 226 37.22 -4.21 -34.35
CA TYR A 226 36.51 -3.10 -34.99
C TYR A 226 37.47 -2.12 -35.69
N LEU A 227 38.59 -1.77 -35.05
CA LEU A 227 39.63 -0.93 -35.65
C LEU A 227 40.26 -1.60 -36.90
N ASP A 228 40.57 -2.90 -36.82
CA ASP A 228 41.10 -3.72 -37.91
C ASP A 228 40.11 -3.87 -39.08
N ALA A 229 38.80 -3.83 -38.79
CA ALA A 229 37.73 -3.80 -39.79
C ALA A 229 37.58 -2.42 -40.48
N GLY A 230 38.41 -1.44 -40.14
CA GLY A 230 38.46 -0.12 -40.79
C GLY A 230 37.55 0.94 -40.17
N LEU A 231 37.03 0.73 -38.95
CA LEU A 231 36.36 1.76 -38.16
C LEU A 231 37.41 2.60 -37.45
N VAL A 232 37.55 3.88 -37.78
CA VAL A 232 38.67 4.73 -37.32
C VAL A 232 38.19 6.02 -36.66
N ARG A 233 36.87 6.24 -36.60
CA ARG A 233 36.28 7.40 -35.94
C ARG A 233 35.18 6.96 -34.99
N TYR A 234 35.42 7.19 -33.71
CA TYR A 234 34.48 6.97 -32.61
C TYR A 234 34.14 8.36 -32.03
N HIS A 235 33.01 8.93 -32.41
CA HIS A 235 32.54 10.20 -31.84
C HIS A 235 31.35 9.94 -30.92
N ALA A 236 31.30 10.65 -29.80
CA ALA A 236 30.23 10.57 -28.83
C ALA A 236 29.78 11.99 -28.46
N SER A 237 28.48 12.25 -28.50
CA SER A 237 27.87 13.45 -27.90
C SER A 237 26.87 13.04 -26.82
N VAL A 238 26.75 13.85 -25.76
CA VAL A 238 25.87 13.54 -24.64
C VAL A 238 24.49 14.15 -24.89
N LEU A 239 23.46 13.30 -24.96
CA LEU A 239 22.09 13.72 -25.24
C LEU A 239 21.29 14.02 -23.97
N ALA A 240 21.50 13.25 -22.91
CA ALA A 240 20.82 13.41 -21.64
C ALA A 240 21.61 12.80 -20.48
N VAL A 241 21.37 13.29 -19.27
CA VAL A 241 21.92 12.75 -18.02
C VAL A 241 20.80 12.57 -16.98
N ARG A 242 20.98 11.63 -16.06
CA ARG A 242 20.14 11.42 -14.88
C ARG A 242 21.02 11.10 -13.67
N GLY A 243 20.86 11.85 -12.58
CA GLY A 243 21.79 11.80 -11.43
C GLY A 243 23.26 11.93 -11.85
N GLU A 244 24.18 11.42 -11.02
CA GLU A 244 25.61 11.35 -11.37
C GLU A 244 25.97 10.13 -12.22
N ARG A 245 25.12 9.09 -12.24
CA ARG A 245 25.52 7.74 -12.64
C ARG A 245 25.01 7.26 -14.00
N LEU A 246 24.19 8.07 -14.67
CA LEU A 246 23.57 7.70 -15.94
C LEU A 246 23.74 8.79 -16.99
N ALA A 247 24.09 8.38 -18.20
CA ALA A 247 24.16 9.26 -19.36
C ALA A 247 23.71 8.52 -20.62
N LEU A 248 22.99 9.24 -21.49
CA LEU A 248 22.63 8.82 -22.83
C LEU A 248 23.57 9.48 -23.83
N PHE A 249 24.24 8.67 -24.63
CA PHE A 249 25.18 9.10 -25.66
C PHE A 249 24.60 8.86 -27.05
N HIS A 250 24.85 9.76 -27.99
CA HIS A 250 24.80 9.50 -29.42
C HIS A 250 26.20 9.12 -29.88
N LEU A 251 26.35 7.92 -30.45
CA LEU A 251 27.61 7.40 -30.95
C LEU A 251 27.60 7.37 -32.47
N GLU A 252 28.61 7.98 -33.07
CA GLU A 252 28.87 7.94 -34.51
C GLU A 252 30.15 7.17 -34.79
N LEU A 253 30.03 6.11 -35.57
CA LEU A 253 31.11 5.22 -35.98
C LEU A 253 31.35 5.38 -37.48
N GLY A 254 32.56 5.74 -37.87
CA GLY A 254 32.90 5.96 -39.28
C GLY A 254 34.24 5.38 -39.70
N THR A 255 34.36 5.10 -40.99
CA THR A 255 35.65 4.72 -41.61
C THR A 255 36.51 5.96 -41.90
N THR A 256 37.75 5.79 -42.37
CA THR A 256 38.60 6.89 -42.84
C THR A 256 38.06 7.61 -44.08
N ASP A 257 37.15 6.99 -44.83
CA ASP A 257 36.52 7.62 -46.00
C ASP A 257 35.48 8.68 -45.56
N ARG A 258 35.47 9.83 -46.25
CA ARG A 258 34.55 10.97 -46.01
C ARG A 258 33.57 11.17 -47.15
N SER A 259 33.54 10.27 -48.13
CA SER A 259 32.60 10.30 -49.24
C SER A 259 31.16 10.06 -48.75
N ALA A 260 30.16 10.60 -49.46
CA ALA A 260 28.73 10.49 -49.11
C ALA A 260 28.14 9.06 -49.20
N GLY A 261 28.99 8.04 -49.34
CA GLY A 261 28.64 6.62 -49.31
C GLY A 261 29.58 5.76 -48.46
N ALA A 262 30.46 6.38 -47.66
CA ALA A 262 31.29 5.67 -46.69
C ALA A 262 30.39 5.04 -45.62
N ALA A 263 30.68 3.80 -45.22
CA ALA A 263 29.94 3.14 -44.16
C ALA A 263 30.07 3.94 -42.86
N GLN A 264 28.92 4.42 -42.37
CA GLN A 264 28.76 5.07 -41.08
C GLN A 264 27.69 4.27 -40.32
N ASP A 265 27.97 3.97 -39.05
CA ASP A 265 27.02 3.36 -38.13
C ASP A 265 26.73 4.34 -37.01
N GLU A 266 25.46 4.65 -36.79
CA GLU A 266 25.02 5.55 -35.73
C GLU A 266 24.17 4.75 -34.74
N MET A 267 24.36 5.01 -33.45
CA MET A 267 23.60 4.35 -32.40
C MET A 267 23.43 5.22 -31.16
N LEU A 268 22.40 4.92 -30.37
CA LEU A 268 22.24 5.49 -29.04
C LEU A 268 22.78 4.52 -28.00
N GLN A 269 23.43 5.03 -26.96
CA GLN A 269 23.97 4.23 -25.87
C GLN A 269 23.59 4.82 -24.53
N VAL A 270 22.85 4.06 -23.71
CA VAL A 270 22.69 4.37 -22.29
C VAL A 270 23.87 3.76 -21.53
N GLY A 271 24.68 4.60 -20.90
CA GLY A 271 25.80 4.21 -20.05
C GLY A 271 25.45 4.33 -18.57
N VAL A 272 25.93 3.39 -17.78
CA VAL A 272 25.83 3.39 -16.31
C VAL A 272 27.22 3.22 -15.72
N ILE A 273 27.57 4.06 -14.74
CA ILE A 273 28.78 3.88 -13.94
C ILE A 273 28.49 3.17 -12.60
N ASP A 274 29.43 2.34 -12.15
CA ASP A 274 29.44 1.78 -10.81
C ASP A 274 29.68 2.86 -9.73
N GLU A 275 29.62 2.47 -8.45
CA GLU A 275 29.91 3.35 -7.30
C GLU A 275 31.34 3.92 -7.34
N MET A 276 32.19 3.29 -8.15
CA MET A 276 33.62 3.56 -8.28
C MET A 276 33.91 4.49 -9.47
N GLY A 277 32.88 4.95 -10.18
CA GLY A 277 32.98 5.87 -11.32
C GLY A 277 33.37 5.20 -12.64
N ARG A 278 33.36 3.87 -12.71
CA ARG A 278 33.77 3.08 -13.88
C ARG A 278 32.55 2.61 -14.65
N ILE A 279 32.65 2.48 -15.96
CA ILE A 279 31.52 2.06 -16.79
C ILE A 279 31.22 0.58 -16.51
N ALA A 280 30.02 0.31 -16.03
CA ALA A 280 29.57 -1.01 -15.59
C ALA A 280 28.47 -1.60 -16.47
N GLN A 281 27.67 -0.74 -17.11
CA GLN A 281 26.61 -1.19 -18.01
C GLN A 281 26.47 -0.26 -19.22
N GLN A 282 26.17 -0.87 -20.38
CA GLN A 282 25.94 -0.22 -21.64
C GLN A 282 24.77 -0.88 -22.38
N VAL A 283 23.72 -0.11 -22.70
CA VAL A 283 22.57 -0.59 -23.49
C VAL A 283 22.50 0.20 -24.79
N LYS A 284 22.55 -0.50 -25.93
CA LYS A 284 22.59 0.10 -27.27
C LYS A 284 21.21 0.06 -27.94
N PHE A 285 20.80 1.15 -28.55
CA PHE A 285 19.55 1.32 -29.28
C PHE A 285 19.81 1.87 -30.68
N ASP A 286 18.88 1.64 -31.61
CA ASP A 286 18.91 2.31 -32.90
C ASP A 286 18.56 3.80 -32.72
N VAL A 287 19.06 4.66 -33.59
CA VAL A 287 18.88 6.13 -33.48
C VAL A 287 17.40 6.53 -33.51
N GLU A 288 16.56 5.75 -34.19
CA GLU A 288 15.11 5.98 -34.24
C GLU A 288 14.39 5.63 -32.93
N ASP A 289 15.02 4.89 -32.02
CA ASP A 289 14.42 4.39 -30.78
C ASP A 289 14.79 5.26 -29.56
N ILE A 290 14.96 6.58 -29.76
CA ILE A 290 15.36 7.55 -28.71
C ILE A 290 14.43 7.57 -27.49
N ASP A 291 13.13 7.36 -27.67
CA ASP A 291 12.20 7.29 -26.52
C ASP A 291 12.38 6.02 -25.71
N ALA A 292 12.77 4.91 -26.35
CA ALA A 292 13.09 3.69 -25.63
C ALA A 292 14.41 3.85 -24.86
N ALA A 293 15.39 4.56 -25.44
CA ALA A 293 16.64 4.89 -24.76
C ALA A 293 16.43 5.88 -23.60
N LEU A 294 15.58 6.89 -23.75
CA LEU A 294 15.20 7.81 -22.68
C LEU A 294 14.35 7.12 -21.61
N GLY A 295 13.41 6.27 -22.00
CA GLY A 295 12.63 5.45 -21.06
C GLY A 295 13.52 4.49 -20.27
N GLU A 296 14.49 3.85 -20.90
CA GLU A 296 15.49 3.02 -20.19
C GLU A 296 16.35 3.89 -19.25
N LEU A 297 16.77 5.08 -19.69
CA LEU A 297 17.50 6.04 -18.86
C LEU A 297 16.69 6.43 -17.61
N ASP A 298 15.39 6.69 -17.76
CA ASP A 298 14.48 7.05 -16.67
C ASP A 298 14.19 5.86 -15.76
N VAL A 299 13.93 4.65 -16.30
CA VAL A 299 13.73 3.43 -15.51
C VAL A 299 14.99 3.05 -14.72
N LEU A 300 16.17 3.16 -15.34
CA LEU A 300 17.44 2.94 -14.64
C LEU A 300 17.68 4.01 -13.58
N HIS A 301 17.26 5.25 -13.84
CA HIS A 301 17.36 6.33 -12.86
C HIS A 301 16.43 6.08 -11.68
N GLU A 302 15.18 5.75 -11.90
CA GLU A 302 14.22 5.37 -10.85
C GLU A 302 14.73 4.16 -10.08
N ARG A 303 15.25 3.13 -10.73
CA ARG A 303 15.84 1.96 -10.05
C ARG A 303 17.06 2.32 -9.20
N ILE A 304 17.89 3.26 -9.67
CA ILE A 304 19.04 3.76 -8.90
C ILE A 304 18.57 4.68 -7.77
N GLU A 305 17.61 5.57 -7.99
CA GLU A 305 17.04 6.45 -6.96
C GLU A 305 16.27 5.66 -5.89
N LEU A 306 15.54 4.62 -6.26
CA LEU A 306 14.90 3.67 -5.34
C LEU A 306 15.95 2.94 -4.50
N ARG A 307 17.11 2.59 -5.08
CA ARG A 307 18.28 2.08 -4.34
C ARG A 307 18.82 3.08 -3.30
N PHE A 308 18.47 4.38 -3.42
CA PHE A 308 18.94 5.48 -2.57
C PHE A 308 17.84 6.20 -1.75
N GLN A 309 16.56 5.88 -1.92
CA GLN A 309 15.46 6.56 -1.21
C GLN A 309 15.25 6.11 0.23
N ALA A 310 15.80 4.96 0.64
CA ALA A 310 16.02 4.66 2.06
C ALA A 310 17.52 4.67 2.33
N PRO A 311 18.13 5.81 2.74
CA PRO A 311 19.47 5.71 3.29
C PRO A 311 19.38 4.77 4.48
N MET A 312 20.12 3.66 4.45
CA MET A 312 20.31 2.73 5.58
C MET A 312 21.13 3.43 6.67
N ASN A 313 20.67 4.61 7.10
CA ASN A 313 21.39 5.49 7.98
C ASN A 313 20.87 5.31 9.40
N ASN A 314 21.74 4.80 10.26
CA ASN A 314 21.51 4.73 11.69
C ASN A 314 22.43 5.71 12.42
N ALA A 315 22.36 5.78 13.75
CA ALA A 315 23.21 6.69 14.52
C ALA A 315 24.71 6.45 14.27
N ALA A 316 25.13 5.19 14.07
CA ALA A 316 26.52 4.85 13.77
C ALA A 316 27.02 5.41 12.43
N SER A 317 26.22 5.31 11.36
CA SER A 317 26.62 5.89 10.06
C SER A 317 26.66 7.41 10.12
N ARG A 318 25.66 8.06 10.76
CA ARG A 318 25.62 9.52 10.94
C ARG A 318 26.81 10.05 11.75
N ALA A 319 27.22 9.34 12.80
CA ALA A 319 28.39 9.70 13.59
C ALA A 319 29.66 9.71 12.71
N TYR A 320 29.78 8.74 11.80
CA TYR A 320 30.91 8.67 10.88
C TYR A 320 30.84 9.71 9.75
N ASP A 321 29.66 10.04 9.25
CA ASP A 321 29.49 11.17 8.30
C ASP A 321 30.03 12.48 8.92
N GLY A 322 29.83 12.67 10.23
CA GLY A 322 30.45 13.76 10.99
C GLY A 322 31.98 13.73 10.93
N VAL A 323 32.59 12.55 11.04
CA VAL A 323 34.06 12.36 10.92
C VAL A 323 34.54 12.77 9.54
N GLN A 324 33.81 12.39 8.48
CA GLN A 324 34.14 12.77 7.10
C GLN A 324 34.02 14.27 6.86
N ALA A 325 32.95 14.89 7.36
CA ALA A 325 32.74 16.33 7.26
C ALA A 325 33.88 17.09 7.96
N SER A 326 34.27 16.68 9.17
CA SER A 326 35.41 17.24 9.90
C SER A 326 36.74 17.03 9.17
N PHE A 327 36.96 15.85 8.58
CA PHE A 327 38.15 15.57 7.77
C PHE A 327 38.24 16.47 6.53
N GLY A 328 37.13 16.62 5.79
CA GLY A 328 37.05 17.50 4.62
C GLY A 328 37.22 18.99 4.96
N ALA A 329 36.67 19.42 6.10
CA ALA A 329 36.82 20.79 6.62
C ALA A 329 38.20 21.04 7.28
N ARG A 330 39.01 19.99 7.48
CA ARG A 330 40.27 20.01 8.25
C ARG A 330 40.09 20.47 9.69
N ASP A 331 38.94 20.17 10.29
CA ASP A 331 38.60 20.48 11.68
C ASP A 331 38.86 19.27 12.60
N LEU A 332 40.12 19.12 12.98
CA LEU A 332 40.61 17.97 13.74
C LEU A 332 40.18 17.98 15.21
N PRO A 333 40.05 19.13 15.90
CA PRO A 333 39.41 19.17 17.22
C PRO A 333 37.97 18.67 17.18
N ALA A 334 37.16 19.09 16.19
CA ALA A 334 35.80 18.58 16.04
C ALA A 334 35.79 17.07 15.75
N MET A 335 36.72 16.60 14.91
CA MET A 335 36.89 15.17 14.63
C MET A 335 37.18 14.36 15.91
N ARG A 336 38.04 14.88 16.81
CA ARG A 336 38.40 14.21 18.07
C ARG A 336 37.23 14.03 19.03
N GLU A 337 36.26 14.96 19.04
CA GLU A 337 35.08 14.91 19.92
C GLU A 337 34.09 13.79 19.54
N LEU A 338 34.15 13.30 18.30
CA LEU A 338 33.30 12.21 17.78
C LEU A 338 33.75 10.82 18.24
N PHE A 339 34.98 10.69 18.71
CA PHE A 339 35.54 9.42 19.19
C PHE A 339 35.48 9.32 20.73
N ALA A 340 35.16 8.12 21.22
CA ALA A 340 35.22 7.82 22.64
C ALA A 340 36.67 7.75 23.13
N ASP A 341 36.91 8.03 24.41
CA ASP A 341 38.28 8.01 24.96
C ASP A 341 38.87 6.59 24.99
N ASP A 342 38.01 5.58 25.09
CA ASP A 342 38.33 4.16 25.01
C ASP A 342 38.25 3.58 23.59
N PHE A 343 38.22 4.44 22.56
CA PHE A 343 38.17 4.02 21.17
C PHE A 343 39.27 3.00 20.79
N GLU A 344 38.88 1.95 20.07
CA GLU A 344 39.79 0.93 19.52
C GLU A 344 39.60 0.79 18.00
N SER A 345 40.70 0.96 17.25
CA SER A 345 40.72 0.66 15.82
C SER A 345 41.46 -0.65 15.59
N ASP A 346 40.93 -1.53 14.75
CA ASP A 346 41.52 -2.82 14.41
C ASP A 346 41.56 -3.01 12.90
N ASP A 347 42.73 -2.81 12.29
CA ASP A 347 42.90 -3.00 10.85
C ASP A 347 43.28 -4.45 10.54
N ARG A 348 42.33 -5.21 9.99
CA ARG A 348 42.48 -6.63 9.66
C ARG A 348 42.79 -6.88 8.18
N ARG A 349 43.07 -5.82 7.41
CA ARG A 349 43.45 -5.96 6.00
C ARG A 349 44.77 -6.72 5.85
N ARG A 350 44.92 -7.44 4.74
CA ARG A 350 46.12 -8.23 4.41
C ARG A 350 47.20 -7.37 3.77
N THR A 351 46.81 -6.40 2.95
CA THR A 351 47.71 -5.63 2.08
C THR A 351 48.26 -4.39 2.79
N VAL A 352 47.40 -3.66 3.50
CA VAL A 352 47.76 -2.48 4.28
C VAL A 352 47.21 -2.69 5.69
N ASN A 353 48.05 -3.13 6.62
CA ASN A 353 47.64 -3.47 7.98
C ASN A 353 48.25 -2.49 9.00
N ALA A 354 47.42 -1.64 9.59
CA ALA A 354 47.83 -0.70 10.63
C ALA A 354 47.83 -1.29 12.07
N GLY A 355 47.42 -2.56 12.23
CA GLY A 355 47.29 -3.27 13.50
C GLY A 355 46.16 -2.72 14.38
N THR A 356 46.14 -3.14 15.65
CA THR A 356 45.21 -2.63 16.66
C THR A 356 45.76 -1.36 17.33
N ARG A 357 44.94 -0.32 17.39
CA ARG A 357 45.28 0.99 17.98
C ARG A 357 44.23 1.39 18.99
N ARG A 358 44.66 2.13 20.02
CA ARG A 358 43.80 2.53 21.14
C ARG A 358 43.94 4.00 21.46
N GLY A 359 42.82 4.61 21.79
CA GLY A 359 42.71 6.02 22.12
C GLY A 359 42.46 6.87 20.89
N ALA A 360 41.56 7.83 21.04
CA ALA A 360 41.09 8.68 19.96
C ALA A 360 42.17 9.64 19.41
N ASP A 361 43.20 9.97 20.18
CA ASP A 361 44.31 10.81 19.69
C ASP A 361 45.14 10.11 18.60
N ALA A 362 45.31 8.79 18.70
CA ALA A 362 46.10 8.00 17.74
C ALA A 362 45.46 7.94 16.34
N LEU A 363 44.15 8.11 16.24
CA LEU A 363 43.44 8.16 14.95
C LEU A 363 43.48 9.56 14.33
N VAL A 364 43.43 10.62 15.17
CA VAL A 364 43.60 12.01 14.71
C VAL A 364 45.01 12.22 14.14
N ASP A 365 46.03 11.60 14.73
CA ASP A 365 47.40 11.61 14.19
C ASP A 365 47.52 10.88 12.84
N ASP A 366 46.79 9.78 12.62
CA ASP A 366 46.73 9.11 11.32
C ASP A 366 45.93 9.95 10.30
N ALA A 367 44.87 10.63 10.74
CA ALA A 367 44.14 11.59 9.91
C ALA A 367 45.03 12.76 9.50
N HIS A 368 45.89 13.29 10.40
CA HIS A 368 46.95 14.25 10.05
C HIS A 368 47.88 13.70 8.96
N ALA A 369 48.40 12.49 9.14
CA ALA A 369 49.30 11.88 8.16
C ALA A 369 48.62 11.71 6.79
N ASN A 370 47.35 11.32 6.76
CA ASN A 370 46.58 11.19 5.52
C ASN A 370 46.31 12.55 4.85
N VAL A 371 46.02 13.60 5.62
CA VAL A 371 45.88 14.98 5.11
C VAL A 371 47.21 15.47 4.52
N ASP A 372 48.33 15.21 5.18
CA ASP A 372 49.68 15.58 4.72
C ASP A 372 50.08 14.83 3.44
N LEU A 373 49.62 13.58 3.30
CA LEU A 373 49.78 12.76 2.09
C LEU A 373 48.80 13.13 0.96
N GLY A 374 47.91 14.10 1.17
CA GLY A 374 46.94 14.54 0.17
C GLY A 374 45.81 13.54 -0.07
N VAL A 375 45.57 12.62 0.86
CA VAL A 375 44.48 11.65 0.79
C VAL A 375 43.14 12.38 0.85
N LYS A 376 42.25 12.06 -0.09
CA LYS A 376 40.86 12.50 -0.12
C LYS A 376 39.96 11.28 -0.17
N GLU A 377 38.89 11.29 0.61
CA GLU A 377 37.82 10.31 0.42
C GLU A 377 36.93 10.78 -0.72
N ILE A 378 36.72 9.92 -1.73
CA ILE A 378 35.92 10.26 -2.91
C ILE A 378 34.48 9.75 -2.77
N ALA A 379 34.29 8.57 -2.18
CA ALA A 379 32.98 7.93 -2.06
C ALA A 379 32.90 7.03 -0.83
N SER A 380 31.77 7.06 -0.12
CA SER A 380 31.46 6.21 1.03
C SER A 380 30.00 5.78 0.97
N GLU A 381 29.73 4.49 1.16
CA GLU A 381 28.39 3.90 1.15
C GLU A 381 28.20 3.02 2.38
N VAL A 382 27.02 3.11 3.03
CA VAL A 382 26.61 2.15 4.05
C VAL A 382 26.15 0.88 3.36
N VAL A 383 26.79 -0.25 3.68
CA VAL A 383 26.49 -1.57 3.11
C VAL A 383 25.46 -2.32 3.96
N ALA A 384 25.58 -2.23 5.29
CA ALA A 384 24.65 -2.87 6.21
C ALA A 384 24.61 -2.16 7.57
N THR A 385 23.48 -2.25 8.27
CA THR A 385 23.29 -1.76 9.64
C THR A 385 22.74 -2.83 10.56
N ARG A 386 23.03 -2.70 11.85
CA ARG A 386 22.42 -3.48 12.92
C ARG A 386 22.00 -2.55 14.05
N GLY A 387 20.69 -2.37 14.21
CA GLY A 387 20.14 -1.44 15.18
C GLY A 387 20.70 -0.02 15.00
N GLU A 388 20.85 0.73 16.10
CA GLU A 388 21.34 2.11 16.04
C GLU A 388 22.87 2.22 16.09
N ARG A 389 23.56 1.28 16.75
CA ARG A 389 24.97 1.44 17.14
C ARG A 389 26.00 0.84 16.20
N LEU A 390 25.58 0.08 15.19
CA LEU A 390 26.51 -0.66 14.32
C LEU A 390 26.22 -0.41 12.85
N ALA A 391 27.26 -0.04 12.10
CA ALA A 391 27.19 0.13 10.65
C ALA A 391 28.41 -0.48 9.97
N LEU A 392 28.19 -1.17 8.85
CA LEU A 392 29.21 -1.59 7.92
C LEU A 392 29.18 -0.66 6.71
N ARG A 393 30.32 -0.08 6.37
CA ARG A 393 30.47 0.81 5.20
C ARG A 393 31.57 0.36 4.26
N ARG A 394 31.44 0.74 3.00
CA ARG A 394 32.50 0.68 1.98
C ARG A 394 32.98 2.10 1.70
N ALA A 395 34.29 2.31 1.74
CA ALA A 395 34.90 3.61 1.52
C ALA A 395 36.04 3.53 0.51
N ARG A 396 36.15 4.57 -0.33
CA ARG A 396 37.22 4.75 -1.32
C ARG A 396 38.02 6.02 -1.02
N TYR A 397 39.32 5.83 -0.82
CA TYR A 397 40.30 6.90 -0.65
C TYR A 397 41.16 7.05 -1.90
N SER A 398 41.49 8.29 -2.26
CA SER A 398 42.37 8.64 -3.39
C SER A 398 43.48 9.60 -2.98
N GLY A 399 44.54 9.67 -3.78
CA GLY A 399 45.55 10.74 -3.69
C GLY A 399 45.11 12.10 -4.25
N ASP A 400 46.08 12.98 -4.45
CA ASP A 400 45.96 14.40 -4.81
C ASP A 400 45.57 14.69 -6.28
N GLY A 401 45.15 13.66 -7.04
CA GLY A 401 44.56 13.82 -8.37
C GLY A 401 45.55 14.08 -9.52
N GLN A 402 46.86 13.87 -9.32
CA GLN A 402 47.84 13.84 -10.41
C GLN A 402 47.78 12.52 -11.20
N PRO A 403 48.24 12.48 -12.48
CA PRO A 403 48.39 11.24 -13.22
C PRO A 403 49.27 10.25 -12.43
N GLY A 404 48.71 9.10 -12.04
CA GLY A 404 49.35 8.13 -11.13
C GLY A 404 48.85 8.16 -9.67
N SER A 405 47.80 8.92 -9.35
CA SER A 405 47.12 8.89 -8.04
C SER A 405 46.72 7.46 -7.63
N PHE A 406 47.01 7.09 -6.39
CA PHE A 406 46.60 5.80 -5.83
C PHE A 406 45.12 5.81 -5.42
N TYR A 407 44.50 4.63 -5.39
CA TYR A 407 43.17 4.39 -4.81
C TYR A 407 43.24 3.25 -3.81
N VAL A 408 42.55 3.39 -2.69
CA VAL A 408 42.42 2.35 -1.67
C VAL A 408 40.95 2.19 -1.32
N ASP A 409 40.41 1.01 -1.56
CA ASP A 409 39.07 0.60 -1.14
C ASP A 409 39.18 -0.14 0.21
N VAL A 410 38.21 0.07 1.10
CA VAL A 410 38.15 -0.59 2.41
C VAL A 410 36.71 -0.80 2.88
N LEU A 411 36.46 -1.91 3.56
CA LEU A 411 35.24 -2.14 4.34
C LEU A 411 35.50 -1.79 5.81
N ASN A 412 34.62 -1.02 6.44
CA ASN A 412 34.75 -0.64 7.85
C ASN A 412 33.49 -0.97 8.63
N VAL A 413 33.64 -1.71 9.73
CA VAL A 413 32.60 -1.85 10.77
C VAL A 413 32.82 -0.74 11.80
N ILE A 414 31.78 0.03 12.05
CA ILE A 414 31.74 1.15 12.99
C ILE A 414 30.83 0.76 14.16
N GLU A 415 31.29 1.00 15.38
CA GLU A 415 30.47 0.89 16.59
C GLU A 415 30.45 2.23 17.34
N ILE A 416 29.28 2.62 17.85
CA ILE A 416 29.11 3.78 18.72
C ILE A 416 28.58 3.40 20.11
N ASN A 417 28.92 4.18 21.13
CA ASN A 417 28.32 4.07 22.44
C ASN A 417 26.96 4.81 22.52
N SER A 418 26.35 4.84 23.70
CA SER A 418 25.04 5.47 23.93
C SER A 418 25.10 7.00 23.96
N ALA A 419 26.30 7.59 23.93
CA ALA A 419 26.52 9.02 23.77
C ALA A 419 26.85 9.37 22.30
N GLU A 420 26.56 8.46 21.37
CA GLU A 420 26.80 8.61 19.93
C GLU A 420 28.27 8.85 19.54
N ARG A 421 29.21 8.45 20.41
CA ARG A 421 30.65 8.52 20.13
C ARG A 421 31.16 7.18 19.63
N ILE A 422 32.01 7.22 18.62
CA ILE A 422 32.61 6.04 17.99
C ILE A 422 33.56 5.36 18.98
N THR A 423 33.29 4.11 19.31
CA THR A 423 34.09 3.27 20.19
C THR A 423 34.94 2.26 19.43
N ALA A 424 34.53 1.87 18.22
CA ALA A 424 35.34 0.97 17.42
C ALA A 424 35.27 1.24 15.91
N LEU A 425 36.40 0.99 15.25
CA LEU A 425 36.52 0.99 13.79
C LEU A 425 37.34 -0.23 13.36
N VAL A 426 36.71 -1.21 12.70
CA VAL A 426 37.37 -2.45 12.25
C VAL A 426 37.44 -2.47 10.72
N GLY A 427 38.66 -2.49 10.18
CA GLY A 427 38.93 -2.45 8.75
C GLY A 427 39.11 -3.84 8.14
N PHE A 428 38.49 -4.10 6.99
CA PHE A 428 38.56 -5.33 6.21
C PHE A 428 38.90 -5.06 4.75
N GLU A 429 39.40 -6.08 4.04
CA GLU A 429 39.62 -5.98 2.60
C GLU A 429 38.27 -5.87 1.87
N PRO A 430 38.19 -5.15 0.74
CA PRO A 430 36.95 -5.00 -0.04
C PRO A 430 36.31 -6.31 -0.50
N ASP A 431 37.12 -7.36 -0.69
CA ASP A 431 36.69 -8.70 -1.11
C ASP A 431 36.20 -9.58 0.06
N ASP A 432 36.42 -9.17 1.32
CA ASP A 432 36.08 -9.94 2.52
C ASP A 432 34.77 -9.46 3.20
N LEU A 433 33.72 -9.33 2.41
CA LEU A 433 32.40 -8.87 2.88
C LEU A 433 31.81 -9.78 3.96
N GLN A 434 32.00 -11.09 3.83
CA GLN A 434 31.42 -12.07 4.76
C GLN A 434 32.07 -11.99 6.16
N ALA A 435 33.38 -11.78 6.26
CA ALA A 435 34.02 -11.57 7.57
C ALA A 435 33.57 -10.25 8.22
N ALA A 436 33.39 -9.20 7.43
CA ALA A 436 32.90 -7.91 7.93
C ALA A 436 31.45 -8.02 8.45
N LEU A 437 30.57 -8.74 7.75
CA LEU A 437 29.21 -9.04 8.20
C LEU A 437 29.19 -9.91 9.46
N ALA A 438 30.05 -10.94 9.53
CA ALA A 438 30.16 -11.78 10.73
C ALA A 438 30.63 -10.99 11.97
N GLU A 439 31.57 -10.05 11.79
CA GLU A 439 32.00 -9.14 12.86
C GLU A 439 30.86 -8.19 13.29
N LEU A 440 30.09 -7.68 12.32
CA LEU A 440 28.91 -6.85 12.56
C LEU A 440 27.86 -7.60 13.39
N ASP A 441 27.52 -8.83 12.99
CA ASP A 441 26.54 -9.68 13.69
C ASP A 441 27.02 -10.08 15.09
N ARG A 442 28.31 -10.39 15.25
CA ARG A 442 28.92 -10.73 16.55
C ARG A 442 28.80 -9.57 17.54
N ARG A 443 29.04 -8.33 17.10
CA ARG A 443 28.87 -7.13 17.93
C ARG A 443 27.40 -6.85 18.22
N TYR A 444 26.52 -7.08 17.25
CA TYR A 444 25.08 -6.89 17.44
C TYR A 444 24.51 -7.81 18.53
N VAL A 445 24.86 -9.10 18.51
CA VAL A 445 24.46 -10.08 19.54
C VAL A 445 25.05 -9.75 20.91
N ALA A 446 26.29 -9.24 20.96
CA ALA A 446 26.89 -8.82 22.22
C ALA A 446 26.29 -7.52 22.80
N GLY A 447 25.61 -6.73 21.95
CA GLY A 447 25.04 -5.43 22.28
C GLY A 447 23.52 -5.43 22.20
N GLU A 448 22.97 -4.73 21.20
CA GLU A 448 21.53 -4.44 21.09
C GLU A 448 20.64 -5.68 20.93
N ALA A 449 21.13 -6.75 20.29
CA ALA A 449 20.37 -7.98 20.11
C ALA A 449 20.53 -9.00 21.24
N ALA A 450 21.21 -8.65 22.34
CA ALA A 450 21.53 -9.61 23.40
C ALA A 450 20.29 -10.31 23.98
N ALA A 451 19.15 -9.62 24.08
CA ALA A 451 17.89 -10.20 24.56
C ALA A 451 17.29 -11.24 23.62
N HIS A 452 17.55 -11.14 22.31
CA HIS A 452 16.97 -11.96 21.25
C HIS A 452 18.05 -12.72 20.45
N ALA A 453 19.18 -13.03 21.11
CA ALA A 453 20.36 -13.61 20.49
C ALA A 453 20.08 -14.98 19.83
N ASP A 454 19.20 -15.78 20.44
CA ASP A 454 18.83 -17.10 19.92
C ASP A 454 18.07 -16.98 18.59
N VAL A 455 17.08 -16.10 18.52
CA VAL A 455 16.30 -15.81 17.30
C VAL A 455 17.22 -15.27 16.21
N TRP A 456 18.06 -14.30 16.54
CA TRP A 456 19.00 -13.71 15.57
C TRP A 456 20.01 -14.74 15.03
N SER A 457 20.49 -15.65 15.88
CA SER A 457 21.39 -16.73 15.47
C SER A 457 20.73 -17.69 14.48
N ILE A 458 19.42 -17.98 14.65
CA ILE A 458 18.66 -18.84 13.73
C ILE A 458 18.45 -18.15 12.38
N VAL A 459 18.09 -16.86 12.40
CA VAL A 459 17.89 -16.06 11.18
C VAL A 459 19.19 -15.96 10.36
N THR A 460 20.31 -15.61 11.02
CA THR A 460 21.62 -15.53 10.35
C THR A 460 22.13 -16.89 9.87
N ALA A 461 21.89 -17.97 10.62
CA ALA A 461 22.21 -19.33 10.18
C ALA A 461 21.40 -19.75 8.94
N GLY A 462 20.13 -19.37 8.86
CA GLY A 462 19.30 -19.57 7.67
C GLY A 462 19.87 -18.84 6.45
N MET A 463 20.28 -17.58 6.60
CA MET A 463 20.91 -16.81 5.53
C MET A 463 22.25 -17.42 5.07
N ALA A 464 23.05 -17.88 6.03
CA ALA A 464 24.30 -18.57 5.73
C ALA A 464 24.08 -19.92 5.00
N ALA A 465 23.01 -20.64 5.32
CA ALA A 465 22.62 -21.86 4.59
C ALA A 465 22.29 -21.54 3.13
N LEU A 466 21.48 -20.50 2.88
CA LEU A 466 21.17 -20.07 1.52
C LEU A 466 22.42 -19.70 0.72
N ASN A 467 23.39 -19.01 1.33
CA ASN A 467 24.68 -18.71 0.69
C ASN A 467 25.51 -19.95 0.34
N ARG A 468 25.40 -21.02 1.13
CA ARG A 468 26.03 -22.32 0.83
C ARG A 468 25.22 -23.17 -0.16
N ARG A 469 24.08 -22.67 -0.64
CA ARG A 469 23.11 -23.42 -1.45
C ARG A 469 22.55 -24.64 -0.69
N GLU A 470 22.31 -24.44 0.60
CA GLU A 470 21.69 -25.40 1.51
C GLU A 470 20.31 -24.86 1.92
N LEU A 471 19.37 -25.78 2.16
CA LEU A 471 18.06 -25.40 2.67
C LEU A 471 18.18 -24.99 4.14
N PRO A 472 17.55 -23.87 4.55
CA PRO A 472 17.50 -23.50 5.95
C PRO A 472 16.67 -24.53 6.74
N GLN A 473 16.94 -24.64 8.05
CA GLN A 473 16.16 -25.53 8.91
C GLN A 473 14.81 -24.89 9.24
N THR A 474 13.73 -25.51 8.77
CA THR A 474 12.35 -25.01 8.92
C THR A 474 11.48 -25.99 9.70
N THR A 475 10.33 -25.53 10.18
CA THR A 475 9.28 -26.41 10.70
C THR A 475 8.59 -27.18 9.55
N ASN A 476 7.86 -28.25 9.88
CA ASN A 476 7.11 -29.03 8.88
C ASN A 476 5.92 -28.26 8.28
N ASP A 477 5.39 -27.28 9.03
CA ASP A 477 4.29 -26.39 8.67
C ASP A 477 4.80 -25.00 8.20
N TRP A 478 6.01 -24.95 7.65
CA TRP A 478 6.64 -23.68 7.26
C TRP A 478 5.77 -22.90 6.27
N ALA A 479 5.34 -21.71 6.68
CA ALA A 479 4.53 -20.82 5.84
C ALA A 479 5.42 -19.82 5.08
N ASN A 480 5.25 -19.74 3.76
CA ASN A 480 5.93 -18.76 2.91
C ASN A 480 4.91 -17.88 2.16
N VAL A 481 5.04 -16.56 2.26
CA VAL A 481 4.10 -15.59 1.64
C VAL A 481 4.88 -14.54 0.86
N ASP A 482 4.52 -14.31 -0.40
CA ASP A 482 5.08 -13.26 -1.25
C ASP A 482 4.04 -12.17 -1.49
N HIS A 483 4.25 -10.99 -0.93
CA HIS A 483 3.36 -9.83 -1.01
C HIS A 483 3.71 -8.88 -2.17
N ARG A 484 4.73 -9.19 -2.97
CA ARG A 484 5.21 -8.30 -4.04
C ARG A 484 4.20 -8.13 -5.17
N ARG A 485 4.19 -6.93 -5.78
CA ARG A 485 3.27 -6.58 -6.89
C ARG A 485 3.42 -7.45 -8.14
N VAL A 486 4.63 -7.93 -8.38
CA VAL A 486 4.92 -8.97 -9.38
C VAL A 486 5.47 -10.16 -8.59
N ALA A 487 4.56 -11.02 -8.13
CA ALA A 487 4.94 -12.24 -7.44
C ALA A 487 5.85 -13.07 -8.37
N LEU A 488 7.12 -13.22 -8.00
CA LEU A 488 8.01 -14.19 -8.62
C LEU A 488 7.63 -15.62 -8.19
N MET A 489 6.80 -15.73 -7.14
CA MET A 489 6.46 -16.95 -6.44
C MET A 489 5.06 -17.42 -6.85
N GLY A 490 5.00 -18.29 -7.85
CA GLY A 490 3.76 -18.90 -8.36
C GLY A 490 3.84 -20.42 -8.48
N THR A 491 4.70 -21.12 -7.71
CA THR A 491 4.83 -22.59 -7.78
C THR A 491 5.07 -23.23 -6.41
N ASP A 492 4.35 -24.34 -6.17
CA ASP A 492 4.14 -25.14 -4.95
C ASP A 492 5.37 -25.75 -4.23
N ASP A 493 6.59 -25.39 -4.62
CA ASP A 493 7.78 -25.93 -3.97
C ASP A 493 8.91 -24.89 -4.00
N ILE A 494 9.00 -24.11 -2.92
CA ILE A 494 10.07 -23.14 -2.74
C ILE A 494 11.45 -23.80 -2.80
N TYR A 495 11.56 -25.08 -2.47
CA TYR A 495 12.79 -25.85 -2.61
C TYR A 495 13.10 -26.18 -4.07
N ALA A 496 12.08 -26.41 -4.91
CA ALA A 496 12.25 -26.55 -6.36
C ALA A 496 12.60 -25.21 -7.04
N VAL A 497 12.03 -24.10 -6.59
CA VAL A 497 12.36 -22.74 -7.08
C VAL A 497 13.79 -22.36 -6.69
N LEU A 498 14.17 -22.54 -5.42
CA LEU A 498 15.54 -22.33 -4.94
C LEU A 498 16.53 -23.28 -5.64
N GLY A 499 16.14 -24.54 -5.88
CA GLY A 499 16.93 -25.49 -6.67
C GLY A 499 17.16 -25.03 -8.11
N ALA A 500 16.10 -24.63 -8.82
CA ALA A 500 16.19 -24.12 -10.19
C ALA A 500 16.99 -22.81 -10.27
N MET A 501 16.87 -21.95 -9.25
CA MET A 501 17.68 -20.74 -9.10
C MET A 501 19.16 -21.10 -8.91
N TRP A 502 19.50 -22.06 -8.05
CA TRP A 502 20.88 -22.50 -7.82
C TRP A 502 21.50 -23.19 -9.04
N ASP A 503 20.71 -23.89 -9.85
CA ASP A 503 21.17 -24.52 -11.08
C ASP A 503 21.52 -23.50 -12.19
N SER A 504 20.97 -22.29 -12.13
CA SER A 504 21.16 -21.23 -13.13
C SER A 504 22.12 -20.10 -12.70
N THR A 505 22.54 -20.08 -11.43
CA THR A 505 23.40 -19.05 -10.83
C THR A 505 24.83 -19.55 -10.56
N SER A 506 25.84 -18.76 -10.93
CA SER A 506 27.27 -19.03 -10.71
C SER A 506 27.74 -18.53 -9.34
N GLU A 507 27.27 -17.37 -8.89
CA GLU A 507 27.55 -16.82 -7.55
C GLU A 507 26.26 -16.27 -6.92
N LEU A 508 26.04 -16.61 -5.65
CA LEU A 508 24.90 -16.13 -4.85
C LEU A 508 25.46 -15.55 -3.54
N ASN A 509 25.22 -14.27 -3.29
CA ASN A 509 25.66 -13.60 -2.07
C ASN A 509 24.48 -12.86 -1.44
N ASN A 510 23.89 -13.49 -0.44
CA ASN A 510 22.78 -13.00 0.35
C ASN A 510 23.27 -12.44 1.68
N PHE A 511 22.79 -11.28 2.07
CA PHE A 511 22.99 -10.78 3.43
C PHE A 511 21.86 -9.89 3.88
N ILE A 512 21.78 -9.74 5.19
CA ILE A 512 20.87 -8.81 5.83
C ILE A 512 21.52 -7.43 5.80
N ALA A 513 20.93 -6.52 5.03
CA ALA A 513 21.38 -5.14 4.93
C ALA A 513 20.89 -4.29 6.10
N ALA A 514 19.65 -4.44 6.54
CA ALA A 514 19.13 -3.71 7.69
C ALA A 514 18.27 -4.61 8.58
N VAL A 515 18.30 -4.37 9.89
CA VAL A 515 17.38 -4.99 10.86
C VAL A 515 16.41 -3.92 11.33
N HIS A 516 15.14 -4.06 10.96
CA HIS A 516 14.09 -3.11 11.29
C HIS A 516 13.43 -3.43 12.63
N ARG A 517 13.15 -4.70 12.88
CA ARG A 517 12.59 -5.21 14.14
C ARG A 517 13.19 -6.56 14.49
N LEU A 518 13.36 -6.81 15.78
CA LEU A 518 13.80 -8.08 16.34
C LEU A 518 13.05 -8.31 17.65
N SER A 519 12.47 -9.50 17.81
CA SER A 519 11.76 -9.93 19.02
C SER A 519 12.00 -11.43 19.27
N ASP A 520 11.44 -11.96 20.35
CA ASP A 520 11.47 -13.41 20.62
C ASP A 520 10.68 -14.23 19.58
N LEU A 521 9.79 -13.59 18.82
CA LEU A 521 9.04 -14.24 17.74
C LEU A 521 9.87 -14.38 16.46
N GLY A 522 10.68 -13.37 16.13
CA GLY A 522 11.27 -13.28 14.80
C GLY A 522 12.00 -11.97 14.51
N ALA A 523 12.35 -11.78 13.24
CA ALA A 523 13.03 -10.60 12.74
C ALA A 523 12.36 -10.06 11.47
N LEU A 524 12.34 -8.73 11.35
CA LEU A 524 11.99 -8.01 10.13
C LEU A 524 13.25 -7.33 9.60
N VAL A 525 13.65 -7.65 8.38
CA VAL A 525 14.94 -7.26 7.81
C VAL A 525 14.82 -6.77 6.37
N THR A 526 15.70 -5.87 5.96
CA THR A 526 16.00 -5.71 4.53
C THR A 526 17.03 -6.76 4.16
N TRP A 527 16.67 -7.61 3.21
CA TRP A 527 17.51 -8.65 2.63
C TRP A 527 18.01 -8.20 1.26
N VAL A 528 19.31 -8.36 1.02
CA VAL A 528 19.96 -8.10 -0.27
C VAL A 528 20.52 -9.39 -0.81
N ALA A 529 20.23 -9.68 -2.08
CA ALA A 529 20.79 -10.80 -2.82
C ALA A 529 21.52 -10.31 -4.06
N TYR A 530 22.78 -10.70 -4.20
CA TYR A 530 23.52 -10.59 -5.46
C TYR A 530 23.53 -11.96 -6.14
N GLU A 531 23.01 -12.02 -7.36
CA GLU A 531 23.04 -13.21 -8.20
C GLU A 531 23.87 -12.93 -9.44
N THR A 532 24.87 -13.75 -9.71
CA THR A 532 25.55 -13.78 -11.00
C THR A 532 25.02 -15.02 -11.75
N ALA A 533 24.33 -14.85 -12.87
CA ALA A 533 23.91 -15.96 -13.72
C ALA A 533 25.11 -16.60 -14.42
N GLN A 534 24.93 -17.80 -14.99
CA GLN A 534 26.02 -18.52 -15.69
C GLN A 534 26.57 -17.79 -16.93
N ASP A 535 25.82 -16.84 -17.51
CA ASP A 535 26.26 -15.97 -18.62
C ASP A 535 26.92 -14.66 -18.14
N GLY A 536 27.14 -14.54 -16.83
CA GLY A 536 27.77 -13.38 -16.19
C GLY A 536 26.84 -12.21 -15.89
N PHE A 537 25.53 -12.34 -16.11
CA PHE A 537 24.53 -11.34 -15.72
C PHE A 537 24.46 -11.19 -14.19
N ARG A 538 24.63 -9.97 -13.66
CA ARG A 538 24.52 -9.71 -12.21
C ARG A 538 23.21 -9.00 -11.88
N ALA A 539 22.30 -9.68 -11.19
CA ALA A 539 21.11 -9.08 -10.59
C ALA A 539 21.37 -8.74 -9.12
N GLU A 540 20.88 -7.57 -8.69
CA GLU A 540 20.77 -7.19 -7.28
C GLU A 540 19.29 -7.11 -6.94
N TRP A 541 18.89 -7.86 -5.92
CA TRP A 541 17.54 -7.83 -5.35
C TRP A 541 17.63 -7.23 -3.95
N ARG A 542 16.76 -6.26 -3.66
CA ARG A 542 16.55 -5.72 -2.31
C ARG A 542 15.08 -5.90 -1.95
N LEU A 543 14.82 -6.59 -0.86
CA LEU A 543 13.48 -7.00 -0.45
C LEU A 543 13.34 -6.84 1.07
N ILE A 544 12.12 -6.59 1.55
CA ILE A 544 11.83 -6.72 2.98
C ILE A 544 11.43 -8.16 3.26
N SER A 545 12.07 -8.77 4.25
CA SER A 545 11.79 -10.15 4.68
C SER A 545 11.41 -10.17 6.16
N LEU A 546 10.26 -10.75 6.44
CA LEU A 546 9.78 -11.08 7.77
C LEU A 546 10.01 -12.56 8.01
N MET A 547 10.73 -12.92 9.07
CA MET A 547 10.97 -14.31 9.44
C MET A 547 10.54 -14.57 10.88
N THR A 548 9.78 -15.64 11.13
CA THR A 548 9.45 -16.08 12.50
C THR A 548 10.14 -17.40 12.84
N VAL A 549 10.38 -17.61 14.13
CA VAL A 549 11.08 -18.78 14.67
C VAL A 549 10.16 -19.50 15.64
N ARG A 550 10.06 -20.83 15.51
CA ARG A 550 9.35 -21.71 16.45
C ARG A 550 10.18 -22.95 16.74
N GLY A 551 10.38 -23.26 18.02
CA GLY A 551 11.12 -24.45 18.44
C GLY A 551 12.57 -24.51 17.94
N GLY A 552 13.21 -23.35 17.74
CA GLY A 552 14.57 -23.26 17.21
C GLY A 552 14.69 -23.36 15.68
N LEU A 553 13.57 -23.40 14.97
CA LEU A 553 13.49 -23.55 13.51
C LEU A 553 12.73 -22.37 12.89
N LEU A 554 13.00 -22.05 11.63
CA LEU A 554 12.20 -21.04 10.90
C LEU A 554 10.79 -21.59 10.65
N SER A 555 9.77 -20.87 11.13
CA SER A 555 8.36 -21.27 11.01
C SER A 555 7.56 -20.46 10.00
N ARG A 556 8.03 -19.26 9.66
CA ARG A 556 7.38 -18.42 8.65
C ARG A 556 8.37 -17.52 7.95
N SER A 557 8.14 -17.27 6.67
CA SER A 557 8.82 -16.25 5.88
C SER A 557 7.81 -15.45 5.06
N GLU A 558 7.77 -14.14 5.19
CA GLU A 558 7.01 -13.26 4.31
C GLU A 558 7.95 -12.30 3.59
N VAL A 559 7.71 -12.02 2.31
CA VAL A 559 8.54 -11.14 1.47
C VAL A 559 7.69 -10.00 0.93
N PHE A 560 8.22 -8.78 1.00
CA PHE A 560 7.58 -7.56 0.49
C PHE A 560 8.53 -6.79 -0.43
N ASP A 561 7.97 -5.93 -1.27
CA ASP A 561 8.76 -4.96 -2.04
C ASP A 561 9.46 -3.98 -1.06
N GLU A 562 10.63 -3.45 -1.44
CA GLU A 562 11.42 -2.55 -0.57
C GLU A 562 10.62 -1.29 -0.15
N GLU A 563 9.72 -0.82 -1.01
CA GLU A 563 8.83 0.33 -0.79
C GLU A 563 7.78 0.09 0.31
N ASP A 564 7.44 -1.17 0.60
CA ASP A 564 6.33 -1.56 1.49
C ASP A 564 6.80 -1.84 2.93
N LEU A 565 7.88 -1.19 3.37
CA LEU A 565 8.44 -1.38 4.71
C LEU A 565 7.42 -1.10 5.82
N ASP A 566 6.61 -0.04 5.69
CA ASP A 566 5.59 0.30 6.70
C ASP A 566 4.53 -0.80 6.84
N ALA A 567 4.10 -1.38 5.72
CA ALA A 567 3.17 -2.52 5.72
C ALA A 567 3.80 -3.76 6.35
N ALA A 568 5.08 -4.01 6.08
CA ALA A 568 5.82 -5.12 6.67
C ALA A 568 6.05 -4.94 8.18
N ILE A 569 6.28 -3.70 8.65
CA ILE A 569 6.33 -3.35 10.08
C ILE A 569 4.98 -3.62 10.73
N GLU A 570 3.89 -3.13 10.13
CA GLU A 570 2.54 -3.37 10.64
C GLU A 570 2.24 -4.87 10.74
N ARG A 571 2.60 -5.65 9.71
CA ARG A 571 2.46 -7.10 9.71
C ARG A 571 3.29 -7.77 10.80
N PHE A 572 4.53 -7.33 11.02
CA PHE A 572 5.37 -7.82 12.11
C PHE A 572 4.75 -7.54 13.49
N GLU A 573 4.19 -6.34 13.69
CA GLU A 573 3.49 -5.98 14.92
C GLU A 573 2.22 -6.82 15.09
N GLN A 574 1.45 -7.10 14.03
CA GLN A 574 0.29 -8.00 14.08
C GLN A 574 0.69 -9.41 14.54
N LEU A 575 1.80 -9.94 14.01
CA LEU A 575 2.28 -11.28 14.39
C LEU A 575 2.89 -11.30 15.80
N THR A 576 3.51 -10.20 16.23
CA THR A 576 4.15 -10.06 17.56
C THR A 576 3.14 -9.74 18.65
N ARG A 577 1.98 -9.18 18.30
CA ARG A 577 0.88 -9.02 19.24
C ARG A 577 0.53 -10.41 19.80
N PRO A 578 0.45 -10.55 21.14
CA PRO A 578 -0.21 -11.71 21.71
C PRO A 578 -1.58 -11.78 21.04
N ALA A 579 -1.90 -12.88 20.36
CA ALA A 579 -3.24 -13.11 19.85
C ALA A 579 -4.21 -12.68 20.94
N THR A 580 -5.06 -11.71 20.64
CA THR A 580 -5.99 -11.10 21.61
C THR A 580 -6.61 -12.27 22.36
N LYS A 581 -6.20 -12.45 23.62
CA LYS A 581 -6.43 -13.74 24.26
C LYS A 581 -7.93 -13.89 24.32
N LEU A 582 -8.42 -14.98 23.72
CA LEU A 582 -9.82 -15.36 23.70
C LEU A 582 -10.23 -15.84 25.09
N GLU A 583 -10.10 -14.96 26.09
CA GLU A 583 -10.31 -15.25 27.50
C GLU A 583 -11.74 -14.88 27.87
N ASN A 584 -12.50 -15.88 28.29
CA ASN A 584 -13.75 -15.73 29.03
C ASN A 584 -13.77 -16.70 30.21
N ALA A 585 -14.83 -16.65 31.03
CA ALA A 585 -14.94 -17.50 32.21
C ALA A 585 -14.80 -19.00 31.86
N ALA A 586 -15.37 -19.43 30.74
CA ALA A 586 -15.26 -20.83 30.27
C ALA A 586 -13.82 -21.25 29.98
N THR A 587 -13.02 -20.41 29.33
CA THR A 587 -11.60 -20.71 29.07
C THR A 587 -10.78 -20.79 30.34
N HIS A 588 -11.00 -19.90 31.31
CA HIS A 588 -10.31 -19.95 32.61
C HIS A 588 -10.67 -21.20 33.43
N VAL A 589 -11.94 -21.62 33.39
CA VAL A 589 -12.39 -22.87 34.00
C VAL A 589 -11.75 -24.08 33.30
N ALA A 590 -11.68 -24.07 31.97
CA ALA A 590 -11.03 -25.15 31.20
C ALA A 590 -9.52 -25.25 31.51
N ASP A 591 -8.79 -24.14 31.57
CA ASP A 591 -7.36 -24.13 31.90
C ASP A 591 -7.10 -24.67 33.32
N ARG A 592 -7.91 -24.24 34.30
CA ARG A 592 -7.87 -24.80 35.66
C ARG A 592 -8.17 -26.31 35.66
N PHE A 593 -9.16 -26.74 34.88
CA PHE A 593 -9.55 -28.15 34.77
C PHE A 593 -8.39 -28.99 34.22
N LEU A 594 -7.69 -28.50 33.18
CA LEU A 594 -6.50 -29.14 32.63
C LEU A 594 -5.31 -29.13 33.59
N ALA A 595 -5.12 -28.06 34.37
CA ALA A 595 -4.06 -28.01 35.39
C ALA A 595 -4.28 -29.07 36.49
N HIS A 596 -5.53 -29.26 36.93
CA HIS A 596 -5.89 -30.33 37.85
C HIS A 596 -5.75 -31.72 37.20
N PHE A 597 -6.07 -31.87 35.92
CA PHE A 597 -5.85 -33.11 35.15
C PHE A 597 -4.36 -33.49 35.10
N ALA A 598 -3.49 -32.54 34.75
CA ALA A 598 -2.05 -32.73 34.71
C ALA A 598 -1.47 -33.13 36.09
N SER A 599 -2.04 -32.56 37.15
CA SER A 599 -1.67 -32.85 38.55
C SER A 599 -2.41 -34.05 39.16
N ARG A 600 -3.28 -34.72 38.39
CA ARG A 600 -4.13 -35.86 38.80
C ARG A 600 -4.99 -35.58 40.05
N GLN A 601 -5.49 -34.34 40.18
CA GLN A 601 -6.34 -33.91 41.29
C GLN A 601 -7.82 -34.15 40.97
N TRP A 602 -8.22 -35.42 40.96
CA TRP A 602 -9.56 -35.86 40.50
C TRP A 602 -10.72 -35.26 41.31
N ASP A 603 -10.57 -35.14 42.63
CA ASP A 603 -11.61 -34.54 43.49
C ASP A 603 -11.82 -33.05 43.15
N ALA A 604 -10.73 -32.30 42.90
CA ALA A 604 -10.82 -30.91 42.51
C ALA A 604 -11.46 -30.74 41.12
N MET A 605 -11.20 -31.68 40.19
CA MET A 605 -11.88 -31.71 38.90
C MET A 605 -13.37 -32.01 39.04
N ALA A 606 -13.75 -32.94 39.93
CA ALA A 606 -15.14 -33.28 40.19
C ALA A 606 -15.93 -32.07 40.74
N ASP A 607 -15.32 -31.28 41.62
CA ASP A 607 -15.92 -30.07 42.20
C ASP A 607 -16.20 -28.97 41.17
N MET A 608 -15.42 -28.94 40.08
CA MET A 608 -15.57 -28.02 38.95
C MET A 608 -16.67 -28.42 37.97
N LEU A 609 -17.20 -29.64 38.05
CA LEU A 609 -18.35 -30.07 37.25
C LEU A 609 -19.65 -29.78 38.01
N ALA A 610 -20.66 -29.27 37.30
CA ALA A 610 -21.99 -29.07 37.88
C ALA A 610 -22.66 -30.43 38.18
N ASP A 611 -23.59 -30.45 39.15
CA ASP A 611 -24.32 -31.69 39.49
C ASP A 611 -25.13 -32.25 38.31
N GLY A 612 -25.56 -31.37 37.41
CA GLY A 612 -26.25 -31.71 36.15
C GLY A 612 -25.33 -31.80 34.92
N PHE A 613 -24.02 -32.00 35.11
CA PHE A 613 -23.05 -32.05 34.00
C PHE A 613 -23.42 -33.10 32.93
N ASP A 614 -23.36 -32.68 31.67
CA ASP A 614 -23.61 -33.53 30.52
C ASP A 614 -22.42 -33.54 29.55
N GLY A 615 -21.81 -34.71 29.35
CA GLY A 615 -20.73 -34.92 28.39
C GLY A 615 -21.28 -35.59 27.13
N ASP A 616 -20.98 -35.06 25.95
CA ASP A 616 -21.42 -35.64 24.67
C ASP A 616 -20.23 -35.82 23.72
N ASP A 617 -19.86 -37.08 23.46
CA ASP A 617 -18.76 -37.40 22.54
C ASP A 617 -19.30 -37.80 21.17
N ARG A 618 -19.22 -36.87 20.21
CA ARG A 618 -19.74 -36.99 18.85
C ARG A 618 -18.68 -37.39 17.82
N ARG A 619 -17.47 -37.79 18.24
CA ARG A 619 -16.39 -38.17 17.31
C ARG A 619 -16.81 -39.34 16.40
N PRO A 620 -16.52 -39.27 15.08
CA PRO A 620 -16.76 -40.40 14.19
C PRO A 620 -15.99 -41.65 14.64
N VAL A 621 -16.61 -42.84 14.56
CA VAL A 621 -16.01 -44.17 14.85
C VAL A 621 -15.70 -44.48 16.34
N ILE A 622 -15.28 -43.51 17.14
CA ILE A 622 -14.91 -43.69 18.56
C ILE A 622 -15.88 -43.01 19.53
N GLY A 623 -16.75 -42.12 19.04
CA GLY A 623 -17.69 -41.36 19.84
C GLY A 623 -18.65 -42.24 20.63
N SER A 624 -18.86 -41.87 21.89
CA SER A 624 -19.68 -42.63 22.82
C SER A 624 -21.09 -42.07 23.05
N GLY A 625 -21.43 -40.97 22.38
CA GLY A 625 -22.68 -40.24 22.58
C GLY A 625 -22.78 -39.59 23.96
N ILE A 626 -24.01 -39.24 24.34
CA ILE A 626 -24.35 -38.57 25.60
C ILE A 626 -24.06 -39.48 26.80
N ARG A 627 -23.24 -38.97 27.73
CA ARG A 627 -22.85 -39.60 28.99
C ARG A 627 -23.13 -38.63 30.14
N PRO A 628 -24.27 -38.78 30.83
CA PRO A 628 -24.64 -37.89 31.92
C PRO A 628 -23.84 -38.22 33.18
N GLY A 629 -23.36 -37.18 33.87
CA GLY A 629 -22.90 -37.28 35.26
C GLY A 629 -21.39 -37.12 35.47
N ARG A 630 -21.04 -36.30 36.46
CA ARG A 630 -19.66 -35.92 36.82
C ARG A 630 -18.76 -37.11 37.16
N ASP A 631 -19.27 -38.10 37.92
CA ASP A 631 -18.43 -39.18 38.46
C ASP A 631 -17.95 -40.10 37.33
N GLN A 632 -18.78 -40.29 36.31
CA GLN A 632 -18.43 -41.08 35.12
C GLN A 632 -17.40 -40.34 34.25
N GLN A 633 -17.54 -39.03 34.09
CA GLN A 633 -16.57 -38.21 33.37
C GLN A 633 -15.18 -38.26 34.02
N ILE A 634 -15.12 -38.17 35.37
CA ILE A 634 -13.85 -38.28 36.10
C ILE A 634 -13.24 -39.69 35.97
N ALA A 635 -14.05 -40.75 36.02
CA ALA A 635 -13.58 -42.10 35.79
C ALA A 635 -13.01 -42.30 34.38
N ASP A 636 -13.63 -41.73 33.36
CA ASP A 636 -13.14 -41.79 31.97
C ASP A 636 -11.82 -41.04 31.81
N LEU A 637 -11.69 -39.85 32.42
CA LEU A 637 -10.45 -39.06 32.42
C LEU A 637 -9.31 -39.76 33.18
N GLN A 638 -9.60 -40.51 34.24
CA GLN A 638 -8.61 -41.35 34.93
C GLN A 638 -8.03 -42.41 33.99
N VAL A 639 -8.88 -43.09 33.21
CA VAL A 639 -8.46 -44.09 32.22
C VAL A 639 -7.63 -43.44 31.10
N ILE A 640 -8.03 -42.26 30.62
CA ILE A 640 -7.29 -41.47 29.63
C ILE A 640 -5.89 -41.11 30.15
N ALA A 641 -5.77 -40.66 31.41
CA ALA A 641 -4.48 -40.31 32.01
C ALA A 641 -3.56 -41.52 32.32
N GLU A 642 -4.10 -42.74 32.28
CA GLU A 642 -3.32 -43.99 32.33
C GLU A 642 -2.83 -44.41 30.94
N LEU A 643 -3.60 -44.13 29.88
CA LEU A 643 -3.29 -44.51 28.50
C LEU A 643 -2.44 -43.47 27.75
N TRP A 644 -2.60 -42.18 28.09
CA TRP A 644 -1.91 -41.04 27.48
C TRP A 644 -1.19 -40.20 28.55
N SER A 645 -0.20 -39.39 28.16
CA SER A 645 0.47 -38.51 29.12
C SER A 645 -0.53 -37.46 29.64
N ALA A 646 -0.41 -37.08 30.92
CA ALA A 646 -1.31 -36.09 31.53
C ALA A 646 -1.06 -34.65 31.04
N GLN A 647 -0.16 -34.46 30.06
CA GLN A 647 0.11 -33.17 29.45
C GLN A 647 -0.80 -32.98 28.23
N ALA A 648 -1.69 -32.01 28.35
CA ALA A 648 -2.57 -31.56 27.27
C ALA A 648 -2.24 -30.09 26.95
N ILE A 649 -2.17 -29.78 25.66
CA ILE A 649 -2.08 -28.39 25.17
C ILE A 649 -3.49 -28.00 24.72
N SER A 650 -4.00 -26.89 25.23
CA SER A 650 -5.24 -26.27 24.79
C SER A 650 -4.97 -25.04 23.93
N THR A 651 -5.66 -24.94 22.81
CA THR A 651 -5.71 -23.73 21.98
C THR A 651 -7.17 -23.30 21.86
N ILE A 652 -7.47 -22.06 22.24
CA ILE A 652 -8.83 -21.51 22.12
C ILE A 652 -9.07 -21.14 20.66
N ILE A 653 -10.20 -21.57 20.10
CA ILE A 653 -10.57 -21.31 18.70
C ILE A 653 -11.59 -20.17 18.62
N ALA A 654 -12.63 -20.20 19.46
CA ALA A 654 -13.71 -19.22 19.43
C ALA A 654 -14.40 -19.13 20.79
N THR A 655 -14.98 -17.97 21.10
CA THR A 655 -15.77 -17.73 22.31
C THR A 655 -17.14 -17.16 21.98
N ARG A 656 -18.11 -17.41 22.86
CA ARG A 656 -19.43 -16.76 22.84
C ARG A 656 -19.77 -16.31 24.25
N GLY A 657 -20.00 -15.01 24.41
CA GLY A 657 -20.30 -14.43 25.72
C GLY A 657 -19.26 -14.81 26.79
N SER A 658 -19.73 -14.93 28.01
CA SER A 658 -18.88 -15.23 29.18
C SER A 658 -18.64 -16.73 29.37
N HIS A 659 -19.59 -17.58 28.95
CA HIS A 659 -19.69 -18.95 29.43
C HIS A 659 -19.50 -20.05 28.39
N LEU A 660 -19.21 -19.72 27.13
CA LEU A 660 -19.02 -20.68 26.06
C LEU A 660 -17.67 -20.49 25.37
N ALA A 661 -16.94 -21.60 25.20
CA ALA A 661 -15.67 -21.62 24.47
C ALA A 661 -15.54 -22.88 23.62
N LEU A 662 -15.05 -22.73 22.40
CA LEU A 662 -14.57 -23.83 21.56
C LEU A 662 -13.04 -23.88 21.64
N MET A 663 -12.52 -25.05 21.99
CA MET A 663 -11.09 -25.26 22.19
C MET A 663 -10.61 -26.51 21.45
N ARG A 664 -9.39 -26.46 20.95
CA ARG A 664 -8.63 -27.59 20.42
C ARG A 664 -7.76 -28.13 21.54
N PHE A 665 -7.86 -29.43 21.80
CA PHE A 665 -7.06 -30.11 22.81
C PHE A 665 -6.15 -31.13 22.13
N GLN A 666 -4.86 -31.03 22.42
CA GLN A 666 -3.82 -31.92 21.91
C GLN A 666 -3.22 -32.71 23.08
N PHE A 667 -3.34 -34.03 23.01
CA PHE A 667 -2.85 -34.97 24.01
C PHE A 667 -1.65 -35.74 23.46
N LEU A 668 -0.54 -35.75 24.20
CA LEU A 668 0.64 -36.54 23.87
C LEU A 668 0.53 -37.93 24.50
N ALA A 669 0.78 -38.98 23.73
CA ALA A 669 0.86 -40.36 24.20
C ALA A 669 2.32 -40.86 24.15
N GLY A 670 2.84 -41.32 25.29
CA GLY A 670 4.20 -41.91 25.40
C GLY A 670 5.23 -40.99 26.07
N GLU A 671 6.49 -41.45 26.18
CA GLU A 671 7.61 -40.61 26.61
C GLU A 671 7.97 -39.57 25.53
N PRO A 672 8.40 -38.35 25.90
CA PRO A 672 8.76 -37.31 24.93
C PRO A 672 9.84 -37.81 23.95
N GLY A 673 9.47 -37.94 22.66
CA GLY A 673 10.35 -38.42 21.60
C GLY A 673 9.62 -38.53 20.26
N PRO A 674 10.33 -38.84 19.16
CA PRO A 674 9.78 -38.91 17.79
C PRO A 674 8.74 -40.03 17.56
N GLN A 675 8.45 -40.85 18.57
CA GLN A 675 7.43 -41.91 18.54
C GLN A 675 6.19 -41.60 19.41
N ALA A 676 6.10 -40.39 19.99
CA ALA A 676 4.91 -40.01 20.75
C ALA A 676 3.71 -39.85 19.82
N PHE A 677 2.58 -40.51 20.13
CA PHE A 677 1.36 -40.37 19.35
C PHE A 677 0.60 -39.13 19.80
N LEU A 678 0.26 -38.23 18.88
CA LEU A 678 -0.57 -37.07 19.14
C LEU A 678 -2.04 -37.43 18.90
N THR A 679 -2.90 -37.25 19.90
CA THR A 679 -4.35 -37.30 19.73
C THR A 679 -4.92 -35.89 19.83
N GLU A 680 -5.76 -35.51 18.88
CA GLU A 680 -6.33 -34.18 18.78
C GLU A 680 -7.86 -34.23 18.76
N ILE A 681 -8.50 -33.35 19.53
CA ILE A 681 -9.96 -33.21 19.58
C ILE A 681 -10.38 -31.74 19.61
N LEU A 682 -11.60 -31.48 19.15
CA LEU A 682 -12.29 -30.19 19.35
C LEU A 682 -13.31 -30.36 20.47
N GLY A 683 -13.40 -29.37 21.36
CA GLY A 683 -14.31 -29.42 22.51
C GLY A 683 -15.04 -28.10 22.72
N VAL A 684 -16.37 -28.13 22.75
CA VAL A 684 -17.22 -27.00 23.19
C VAL A 684 -17.45 -27.14 24.70
N VAL A 685 -16.98 -26.17 25.47
CA VAL A 685 -17.13 -26.10 26.91
C VAL A 685 -18.17 -25.05 27.26
N GLU A 686 -19.17 -25.44 28.05
CA GLU A 686 -20.16 -24.53 28.63
C GLU A 686 -20.00 -24.49 30.16
N THR A 687 -20.01 -23.28 30.71
CA THR A 687 -19.97 -23.03 32.15
C THR A 687 -21.22 -22.32 32.64
N ASN A 688 -21.46 -22.29 33.95
CA ASN A 688 -22.49 -21.45 34.55
C ASN A 688 -21.86 -20.29 35.33
N SER A 689 -22.72 -19.47 35.96
CA SER A 689 -22.31 -18.32 36.78
C SER A 689 -21.51 -18.68 38.04
N ASP A 690 -21.47 -19.96 38.43
CA ASP A 690 -20.68 -20.46 39.56
C ASP A 690 -19.29 -20.97 39.13
N ASP A 691 -18.86 -20.67 37.90
CA ASP A 691 -17.63 -21.15 37.27
C ASP A 691 -17.52 -22.69 37.26
N LYS A 692 -18.67 -23.38 37.14
CA LYS A 692 -18.73 -24.83 36.98
C LYS A 692 -19.07 -25.21 35.54
N THR A 693 -18.40 -26.23 35.02
CA THR A 693 -18.71 -26.79 33.71
C THR A 693 -20.06 -27.53 33.77
N VAL A 694 -21.00 -27.11 32.95
CA VAL A 694 -22.34 -27.73 32.83
C VAL A 694 -22.41 -28.68 31.64
N ALA A 695 -21.62 -28.44 30.60
CA ALA A 695 -21.56 -29.34 29.46
C ALA A 695 -20.20 -29.33 28.78
N TYR A 696 -19.88 -30.46 28.16
CA TYR A 696 -18.72 -30.62 27.30
C TYR A 696 -19.08 -31.48 26.09
N VAL A 697 -18.92 -30.92 24.88
CA VAL A 697 -19.23 -31.63 23.63
C VAL A 697 -17.95 -31.82 22.82
N VAL A 698 -17.64 -33.07 22.46
CA VAL A 698 -16.40 -33.45 21.76
C VAL A 698 -16.68 -33.76 20.29
N PHE A 699 -15.83 -33.22 19.43
CA PHE A 699 -15.84 -33.41 17.98
C PHE A 699 -14.49 -33.91 17.48
N GLY A 700 -14.47 -34.49 16.27
CA GLY A 700 -13.22 -34.83 15.58
C GLY A 700 -12.42 -33.57 15.22
N PRO A 701 -11.10 -33.66 15.00
CA PRO A 701 -10.27 -32.52 14.62
C PRO A 701 -10.70 -31.87 13.28
N ASP A 702 -11.34 -32.65 12.40
CA ASP A 702 -11.82 -32.22 11.08
C ASP A 702 -13.26 -31.66 11.09
N ASP A 703 -13.98 -31.76 12.23
CA ASP A 703 -15.40 -31.40 12.34
C ASP A 703 -15.62 -29.94 12.82
N LEU A 704 -14.73 -29.01 12.44
CA LEU A 704 -14.72 -27.64 12.97
C LEU A 704 -16.04 -26.89 12.74
N VAL A 705 -16.64 -27.00 11.55
CA VAL A 705 -17.91 -26.33 11.22
C VAL A 705 -19.06 -26.83 12.10
N ALA A 706 -19.09 -28.12 12.42
CA ALA A 706 -20.10 -28.70 13.31
C ALA A 706 -19.91 -28.24 14.77
N ALA A 707 -18.66 -28.11 15.22
CA ALA A 707 -18.35 -27.60 16.55
C ALA A 707 -18.74 -26.13 16.71
N ILE A 708 -18.53 -25.29 15.67
CA ILE A 708 -19.00 -23.90 15.64
C ILE A 708 -20.54 -23.82 15.68
N ALA A 709 -21.23 -24.67 14.91
CA ALA A 709 -22.69 -24.70 14.93
C ALA A 709 -23.27 -25.09 16.30
N GLU A 710 -22.63 -26.03 17.03
CA GLU A 710 -22.99 -26.36 18.41
C GLU A 710 -22.73 -25.19 19.37
N LEU A 711 -21.59 -24.50 19.22
CA LEU A 711 -21.25 -23.31 20.01
C LEU A 711 -22.32 -22.21 19.82
N ASP A 712 -22.71 -21.93 18.57
CA ASP A 712 -23.72 -20.93 18.24
C ASP A 712 -25.13 -21.33 18.75
N ALA A 713 -25.50 -22.62 18.64
CA ALA A 713 -26.77 -23.12 19.15
C ALA A 713 -26.89 -22.95 20.67
N ARG A 714 -25.83 -23.23 21.42
CA ARG A 714 -25.79 -23.01 22.87
C ARG A 714 -25.81 -21.53 23.23
N TYR A 715 -25.13 -20.69 22.45
CA TYR A 715 -25.17 -19.25 22.67
C TYR A 715 -26.59 -18.69 22.50
N ILE A 716 -27.31 -19.12 21.46
CA ILE A 716 -28.73 -18.75 21.21
C ILE A 716 -29.64 -19.22 22.34
N ALA A 717 -29.43 -20.43 22.85
CA ALA A 717 -30.23 -20.98 23.96
C ALA A 717 -29.92 -20.31 25.31
N GLY A 718 -28.71 -19.77 25.47
CA GLY A 718 -28.19 -19.17 26.69
C GLY A 718 -28.07 -17.64 26.60
N GLU A 719 -26.84 -17.12 26.62
CA GLU A 719 -26.57 -15.69 26.77
C GLU A 719 -27.17 -14.79 25.66
N ALA A 720 -27.33 -15.30 24.45
CA ALA A 720 -27.91 -14.56 23.33
C ALA A 720 -29.42 -14.70 23.20
N ALA A 721 -30.12 -15.34 24.15
CA ALA A 721 -31.56 -15.64 23.99
C ALA A 721 -32.42 -14.40 23.69
N ALA A 722 -32.08 -13.25 24.29
CA ALA A 722 -32.79 -11.98 24.05
C ALA A 722 -32.66 -11.49 22.60
N HIS A 723 -31.54 -11.79 21.95
CA HIS A 723 -31.19 -11.35 20.59
C HIS A 723 -31.02 -12.55 19.65
N ALA A 724 -31.69 -13.67 19.95
CA ALA A 724 -31.55 -14.95 19.27
C ALA A 724 -31.79 -14.84 17.77
N ARG A 725 -32.79 -14.05 17.36
CA ARG A 725 -33.13 -13.83 15.96
C ARG A 725 -32.00 -13.16 15.19
N ALA A 726 -31.41 -12.11 15.77
CA ALA A 726 -30.32 -11.37 15.15
C ALA A 726 -29.08 -12.26 14.99
N TRP A 727 -28.69 -12.97 16.06
CA TRP A 727 -27.56 -13.89 15.97
C TRP A 727 -27.81 -15.05 15.01
N GLN A 728 -29.04 -15.60 14.95
CA GLN A 728 -29.39 -16.67 14.02
C GLN A 728 -29.24 -16.24 12.56
N ALA A 729 -29.66 -15.02 12.20
CA ALA A 729 -29.47 -14.47 10.86
C ALA A 729 -27.97 -14.33 10.51
N ILE A 730 -27.15 -13.86 11.47
CA ILE A 730 -25.70 -13.71 11.29
C ILE A 730 -25.01 -15.08 11.14
N ALA A 731 -25.35 -16.05 11.99
CA ALA A 731 -24.79 -17.41 11.94
C ALA A 731 -25.12 -18.11 10.62
N GLN A 732 -26.31 -17.87 10.05
CA GLN A 732 -26.71 -18.40 8.75
C GLN A 732 -25.83 -17.88 7.60
N VAL A 733 -25.31 -16.65 7.69
CA VAL A 733 -24.35 -16.11 6.69
C VAL A 733 -23.07 -16.94 6.69
N TYR A 734 -22.48 -17.20 7.85
CA TYR A 734 -21.26 -18.00 7.95
C TYR A 734 -21.49 -19.46 7.51
N ALA A 735 -22.62 -20.04 7.87
CA ALA A 735 -23.01 -21.37 7.41
C ALA A 735 -23.13 -21.43 5.88
N ALA A 736 -23.80 -20.45 5.26
CA ALA A 736 -23.91 -20.38 3.81
C ALA A 736 -22.54 -20.29 3.14
N ILE A 737 -21.63 -19.46 3.67
CA ILE A 737 -20.27 -19.32 3.12
C ILE A 737 -19.48 -20.62 3.23
N ASN A 738 -19.51 -21.28 4.40
CA ASN A 738 -18.86 -22.59 4.60
C ASN A 738 -19.44 -23.70 3.71
N HIS A 739 -20.71 -23.57 3.30
CA HIS A 739 -21.34 -24.45 2.31
C HIS A 739 -21.09 -24.02 0.85
N ARG A 740 -20.24 -23.02 0.61
CA ARG A 740 -19.96 -22.42 -0.70
C ARG A 740 -21.21 -21.89 -1.40
N GLN A 741 -22.10 -21.30 -0.63
CA GLN A 741 -23.32 -20.64 -1.10
C GLN A 741 -23.17 -19.13 -0.95
N ILE A 742 -23.83 -18.37 -1.82
CA ILE A 742 -23.92 -16.91 -1.65
C ILE A 742 -25.00 -16.65 -0.59
N PRO A 743 -24.68 -15.94 0.50
CA PRO A 743 -25.66 -15.64 1.54
C PRO A 743 -26.87 -14.85 1.01
N GLU A 744 -28.06 -15.18 1.52
CA GLU A 744 -29.25 -14.36 1.31
C GLU A 744 -29.14 -13.07 2.13
N THR A 745 -29.43 -11.93 1.50
CA THR A 745 -29.35 -10.59 2.09
C THR A 745 -30.61 -9.81 1.73
N THR A 746 -30.84 -8.66 2.36
CA THR A 746 -31.89 -7.74 1.91
C THR A 746 -31.62 -7.25 0.48
N ALA A 747 -32.67 -6.74 -0.18
CA ALA A 747 -32.58 -6.24 -1.55
C ALA A 747 -31.70 -4.98 -1.67
N ASP A 748 -31.61 -4.21 -0.59
CA ASP A 748 -30.83 -2.99 -0.43
C ASP A 748 -29.54 -3.20 0.37
N PHE A 749 -29.04 -4.44 0.42
CA PHE A 749 -27.84 -4.81 1.15
C PHE A 749 -26.65 -3.90 0.84
N VAL A 750 -25.95 -3.46 1.89
CA VAL A 750 -24.78 -2.58 1.78
C VAL A 750 -23.55 -3.24 2.41
N ASP A 751 -22.49 -3.40 1.63
CA ASP A 751 -21.15 -3.73 2.14
C ASP A 751 -20.17 -2.56 2.01
N VAL A 752 -19.39 -2.33 3.07
CA VAL A 752 -18.34 -1.30 3.11
C VAL A 752 -17.05 -1.90 3.65
N ASP A 753 -15.96 -1.78 2.90
CA ASP A 753 -14.64 -2.18 3.36
C ASP A 753 -13.86 -0.94 3.80
N HIS A 754 -13.53 -0.85 5.10
CA HIS A 754 -12.71 0.24 5.65
C HIS A 754 -11.22 -0.13 5.76
N ARG A 755 -10.84 -1.37 5.43
CA ARG A 755 -9.44 -1.85 5.54
C ARG A 755 -8.53 -1.16 4.52
N ARG A 756 -7.29 -0.89 4.92
CA ARG A 756 -6.34 -0.10 4.10
C ARG A 756 -5.64 -0.90 3.01
N LEU A 757 -5.39 -2.19 3.24
CA LEU A 757 -4.49 -3.01 2.42
C LEU A 757 -5.20 -4.04 1.53
N ALA A 758 -6.49 -4.33 1.78
CA ALA A 758 -7.26 -5.34 1.07
C ALA A 758 -8.70 -4.88 0.85
N ALA A 759 -8.90 -3.77 0.13
CA ALA A 759 -10.23 -3.26 -0.16
C ALA A 759 -10.95 -4.16 -1.19
N ILE A 760 -11.94 -4.92 -0.74
CA ILE A 760 -13.02 -5.37 -1.62
C ILE A 760 -13.73 -4.08 -2.08
N GLY A 761 -13.86 -3.86 -3.38
CA GLY A 761 -14.56 -2.67 -3.88
C GLY A 761 -15.95 -2.54 -3.23
N ARG A 762 -16.37 -1.31 -2.88
CA ARG A 762 -17.70 -1.06 -2.27
C ARG A 762 -18.81 -1.73 -3.10
N GLY A 763 -19.64 -2.57 -2.46
CA GLY A 763 -20.79 -3.18 -3.11
C GLY A 763 -20.55 -4.55 -3.75
N ASP A 764 -19.35 -5.15 -3.59
CA ASP A 764 -18.92 -6.28 -4.40
C ASP A 764 -18.68 -7.59 -3.60
N LEU A 765 -19.11 -7.65 -2.33
CA LEU A 765 -18.95 -8.84 -1.50
C LEU A 765 -19.42 -10.15 -2.17
N LYS A 766 -20.57 -10.14 -2.85
CA LYS A 766 -21.11 -11.34 -3.50
C LYS A 766 -20.27 -11.77 -4.71
N ALA A 767 -19.73 -10.83 -5.48
CA ALA A 767 -18.85 -11.16 -6.59
C ALA A 767 -17.48 -11.65 -6.09
N TYR A 768 -16.95 -11.01 -5.03
CA TYR A 768 -15.76 -11.47 -4.35
C TYR A 768 -15.90 -12.92 -3.86
N LEU A 769 -17.00 -13.26 -3.19
CA LEU A 769 -17.27 -14.63 -2.75
C LEU A 769 -17.39 -15.60 -3.93
N ALA A 770 -18.02 -15.19 -5.04
CA ALA A 770 -18.13 -16.03 -6.23
C ALA A 770 -16.75 -16.39 -6.82
N VAL A 771 -15.84 -15.41 -6.92
CA VAL A 771 -14.45 -15.63 -7.36
C VAL A 771 -13.69 -16.50 -6.35
N ALA A 772 -13.81 -16.19 -5.05
CA ALA A 772 -13.14 -16.95 -3.99
C ALA A 772 -13.52 -18.43 -3.99
N TYR A 773 -14.77 -18.78 -4.30
CA TYR A 773 -15.21 -20.18 -4.40
C TYR A 773 -14.62 -20.94 -5.60
N GLU A 774 -14.25 -20.25 -6.67
CA GLU A 774 -13.56 -20.85 -7.82
C GLU A 774 -12.08 -21.16 -7.49
N ASP A 775 -11.43 -20.25 -6.75
CA ASP A 775 -9.98 -20.29 -6.49
C ASP A 775 -9.59 -21.09 -5.22
N LEU A 776 -10.45 -21.14 -4.20
CA LEU A 776 -10.18 -21.85 -2.95
C LEU A 776 -10.49 -23.36 -3.04
N ALA A 777 -9.53 -24.20 -2.71
CA ALA A 777 -9.66 -25.65 -2.60
C ALA A 777 -10.36 -26.07 -1.31
N ASP A 778 -10.01 -25.41 -0.21
CA ASP A 778 -10.63 -25.59 1.11
C ASP A 778 -10.72 -24.24 1.81
N SER A 779 -11.83 -23.97 2.49
CA SER A 779 -12.02 -22.71 3.20
C SER A 779 -13.04 -22.84 4.31
N VAL A 780 -12.70 -22.35 5.50
CA VAL A 780 -13.61 -22.25 6.64
C VAL A 780 -13.58 -20.83 7.17
N ILE A 781 -14.75 -20.22 7.30
CA ILE A 781 -14.96 -18.95 7.95
C ILE A 781 -15.84 -19.13 9.19
N TYR A 782 -15.48 -18.49 10.30
CA TYR A 782 -16.27 -18.54 11.51
C TYR A 782 -16.12 -17.25 12.31
N ALA A 783 -17.19 -16.86 13.02
CA ALA A 783 -17.08 -15.84 14.04
C ALA A 783 -16.24 -16.40 15.19
N ASP A 784 -15.13 -15.75 15.44
CA ASP A 784 -14.20 -16.09 16.52
C ASP A 784 -14.75 -15.56 17.85
N THR A 785 -15.00 -14.26 17.94
CA THR A 785 -15.50 -13.60 19.15
C THR A 785 -16.65 -12.66 18.81
N VAL A 786 -17.67 -12.62 19.67
CA VAL A 786 -18.78 -11.64 19.60
C VAL A 786 -18.53 -10.55 20.62
N HIS A 787 -18.23 -9.34 20.16
CA HIS A 787 -17.90 -8.19 21.01
C HIS A 787 -19.14 -7.43 21.47
N ALA A 788 -20.15 -7.35 20.61
CA ALA A 788 -21.44 -6.73 20.93
C ALA A 788 -22.56 -7.39 20.13
N LEU A 789 -23.75 -7.51 20.72
CA LEU A 789 -24.95 -8.06 20.09
C LEU A 789 -26.18 -7.32 20.61
N ASN A 790 -27.08 -6.94 19.71
CA ASN A 790 -28.41 -6.42 20.03
C ASN A 790 -29.44 -6.89 18.98
N ASP A 791 -30.67 -6.40 19.05
CA ASP A 791 -31.73 -6.79 18.11
C ASP A 791 -31.48 -6.34 16.66
N PHE A 792 -30.56 -5.40 16.44
CA PHE A 792 -30.24 -4.83 15.13
C PHE A 792 -29.01 -5.45 14.48
N GLY A 793 -28.17 -6.17 15.23
CA GLY A 793 -26.94 -6.74 14.68
C GLY A 793 -25.87 -7.07 15.71
N ALA A 794 -24.64 -7.26 15.24
CA ALA A 794 -23.49 -7.59 16.07
C ALA A 794 -22.18 -6.97 15.57
N VAL A 795 -21.26 -6.75 16.52
CA VAL A 795 -19.83 -6.57 16.24
C VAL A 795 -19.12 -7.85 16.62
N LEU A 796 -18.34 -8.39 15.70
CA LEU A 796 -17.64 -9.65 15.89
C LEU A 796 -16.27 -9.59 15.21
N THR A 797 -15.33 -10.39 15.70
CA THR A 797 -14.14 -10.75 14.92
C THR A 797 -14.42 -12.11 14.29
N HIS A 798 -14.20 -12.23 12.98
CA HIS A 798 -14.21 -13.53 12.31
C HIS A 798 -12.82 -13.93 11.87
N VAL A 799 -12.62 -15.23 11.74
CA VAL A 799 -11.45 -15.83 11.14
C VAL A 799 -11.89 -16.57 9.88
N ALA A 800 -11.21 -16.29 8.77
CA ALA A 800 -11.31 -17.07 7.55
C ALA A 800 -9.97 -17.76 7.32
N VAL A 801 -9.97 -19.08 7.23
CA VAL A 801 -8.83 -19.90 6.85
C VAL A 801 -9.13 -20.46 5.47
N GLY A 802 -8.23 -20.24 4.51
CA GLY A 802 -8.42 -20.71 3.15
C GLY A 802 -7.13 -21.27 2.58
N THR A 803 -7.23 -22.39 1.86
CA THR A 803 -6.17 -22.91 1.01
C THR A 803 -6.60 -22.81 -0.45
N SER A 804 -5.82 -22.13 -1.28
CA SER A 804 -6.06 -22.04 -2.72
C SER A 804 -5.83 -23.40 -3.39
N ARG A 805 -6.39 -23.58 -4.60
CA ARG A 805 -6.10 -24.77 -5.43
C ARG A 805 -4.64 -24.89 -5.85
N ALA A 806 -3.88 -23.81 -5.74
CA ALA A 806 -2.43 -23.76 -5.93
C ALA A 806 -1.67 -23.77 -4.59
N GLY A 807 -2.18 -24.50 -3.58
CA GLY A 807 -1.47 -24.78 -2.33
C GLY A 807 -1.24 -23.61 -1.37
N PHE A 808 -1.62 -22.38 -1.73
CA PHE A 808 -1.46 -21.18 -0.88
C PHE A 808 -2.42 -21.21 0.30
N SER A 809 -1.92 -21.22 1.53
CA SER A 809 -2.73 -21.16 2.76
C SER A 809 -2.65 -19.77 3.38
N ALA A 810 -3.83 -19.18 3.68
CA ALA A 810 -3.94 -17.89 4.33
C ALA A 810 -5.00 -17.89 5.42
N ASP A 811 -4.67 -17.18 6.50
CA ASP A 811 -5.54 -16.92 7.64
C ASP A 811 -5.80 -15.42 7.71
N TRP A 812 -7.07 -15.04 7.61
CA TRP A 812 -7.54 -13.67 7.73
C TRP A 812 -8.34 -13.53 9.01
N ARG A 813 -8.01 -12.52 9.81
CA ARG A 813 -8.73 -12.15 11.03
C ARG A 813 -9.23 -10.72 10.87
N ILE A 814 -10.55 -10.55 10.86
CA ILE A 814 -11.18 -9.29 10.46
C ILE A 814 -12.28 -8.95 11.47
N THR A 815 -12.39 -7.67 11.83
CA THR A 815 -13.51 -7.18 12.63
C THR A 815 -14.65 -6.77 11.70
N GLY A 816 -15.85 -7.30 11.96
CA GLY A 816 -17.05 -7.06 11.17
C GLY A 816 -18.15 -6.39 11.98
N VAL A 817 -18.79 -5.38 11.41
CA VAL A 817 -20.06 -4.81 11.89
C VAL A 817 -21.17 -5.33 10.99
N CYS A 818 -22.06 -6.16 11.54
CA CYS A 818 -23.14 -6.79 10.80
C CYS A 818 -24.50 -6.27 11.31
N LEU A 819 -25.36 -5.78 10.42
CA LEU A 819 -26.74 -5.40 10.73
C LEU A 819 -27.74 -6.32 10.06
N VAL A 820 -28.86 -6.54 10.75
CA VAL A 820 -29.92 -7.44 10.32
C VAL A 820 -31.25 -6.70 10.24
N GLU A 821 -32.05 -7.07 9.25
CA GLU A 821 -33.45 -6.68 9.11
C GLU A 821 -34.32 -7.93 8.96
N GLY A 822 -35.13 -8.19 9.99
CA GLY A 822 -35.88 -9.43 10.08
C GLY A 822 -34.95 -10.63 10.25
N ASP A 823 -34.92 -11.52 9.25
CA ASP A 823 -34.08 -12.74 9.23
C ASP A 823 -32.92 -12.63 8.23
N LEU A 824 -32.74 -11.46 7.61
CA LEU A 824 -31.73 -11.22 6.57
C LEU A 824 -30.71 -10.18 7.01
N THR A 825 -29.48 -10.33 6.54
CA THR A 825 -28.44 -9.30 6.74
C THR A 825 -28.70 -8.14 5.79
N SER A 826 -28.77 -6.92 6.31
CA SER A 826 -28.93 -5.69 5.54
C SER A 826 -27.62 -4.93 5.34
N ARG A 827 -26.64 -5.13 6.23
CA ARG A 827 -25.38 -4.40 6.16
C ARG A 827 -24.20 -5.17 6.69
N TYR A 828 -23.05 -5.01 6.05
CA TYR A 828 -21.78 -5.52 6.55
C TYR A 828 -20.67 -4.48 6.37
N GLU A 829 -19.95 -4.13 7.44
CA GLU A 829 -18.74 -3.30 7.33
C GLU A 829 -17.50 -4.04 7.85
N TYR A 830 -16.39 -3.95 7.11
CA TYR A 830 -15.11 -4.59 7.43
C TYR A 830 -14.13 -3.59 8.02
N TYR A 831 -13.41 -4.00 9.05
CA TYR A 831 -12.40 -3.25 9.77
C TYR A 831 -11.15 -4.11 10.00
N ASP A 832 -9.98 -3.48 10.02
CA ASP A 832 -8.77 -4.16 10.48
C ASP A 832 -8.94 -4.57 11.96
N GLU A 833 -8.31 -5.67 12.41
CA GLU A 833 -8.50 -6.17 13.79
C GLU A 833 -8.17 -5.10 14.85
N SER A 834 -7.21 -4.21 14.56
CA SER A 834 -6.83 -3.10 15.43
C SER A 834 -7.89 -2.01 15.58
N GLU A 835 -8.91 -2.00 14.74
CA GLU A 835 -9.94 -0.96 14.70
C GLU A 835 -11.24 -1.40 15.38
N LEU A 836 -11.15 -2.36 16.33
CA LEU A 836 -12.32 -2.84 17.08
C LEU A 836 -13.10 -1.71 17.76
N ASP A 837 -12.42 -0.73 18.37
CA ASP A 837 -13.09 0.40 19.01
C ASP A 837 -13.88 1.25 18.01
N ALA A 838 -13.33 1.46 16.81
CA ALA A 838 -14.02 2.17 15.73
C ALA A 838 -15.21 1.38 15.19
N ALA A 839 -15.09 0.05 15.09
CA ALA A 839 -16.19 -0.83 14.72
C ALA A 839 -17.32 -0.81 15.77
N LEU A 840 -16.98 -0.79 17.07
CA LEU A 840 -17.95 -0.67 18.16
C LEU A 840 -18.65 0.70 18.16
N GLU A 841 -17.91 1.79 18.00
CA GLU A 841 -18.47 3.14 17.87
C GLU A 841 -19.43 3.21 16.68
N ARG A 842 -18.97 2.71 15.52
CA ARG A 842 -19.77 2.69 14.30
C ARG A 842 -21.03 1.84 14.44
N PHE A 843 -20.93 0.65 15.05
CA PHE A 843 -22.09 -0.16 15.35
C PHE A 843 -23.06 0.58 16.26
N GLY A 844 -22.56 1.34 17.23
CA GLY A 844 -23.37 2.24 18.05
C GLY A 844 -24.11 3.29 17.21
N GLU A 845 -23.42 3.98 16.30
CA GLU A 845 -24.06 4.95 15.39
C GLU A 845 -25.17 4.32 14.52
N LEU A 846 -24.88 3.14 13.96
CA LEU A 846 -25.75 2.46 13.00
C LEU A 846 -26.93 1.74 13.66
N SER A 847 -26.73 1.19 14.86
CA SER A 847 -27.79 0.59 15.67
C SER A 847 -28.62 1.63 16.43
N GLY A 848 -28.30 2.92 16.29
CA GLY A 848 -28.93 4.00 17.04
C GLY A 848 -28.55 4.04 18.53
N SER A 849 -27.51 3.30 18.93
CA SER A 849 -27.00 3.13 20.29
C SER A 849 -25.59 3.75 20.44
N VAL A 850 -25.48 5.08 20.34
CA VAL A 850 -24.31 5.83 20.83
C VAL A 850 -24.23 5.64 22.36
N PRO A 851 -23.05 5.60 23.02
CA PRO A 851 -22.98 5.84 24.47
C PRO A 851 -23.66 7.19 24.73
N GLY A 852 -24.91 7.12 25.18
CA GLY A 852 -25.84 8.22 24.99
C GLY A 852 -25.30 9.50 25.61
N LEU A 853 -25.45 10.63 24.92
CA LEU A 853 -25.40 11.94 25.56
C LEU A 853 -26.41 11.91 26.72
N GLU A 854 -25.92 11.63 27.92
CA GLU A 854 -26.74 11.28 29.07
C GLU A 854 -26.54 12.32 30.18
N ASN A 855 -27.62 13.04 30.46
CA ASN A 855 -27.77 13.91 31.63
C ASN A 855 -29.11 13.61 32.31
N THR A 856 -29.42 14.31 33.40
CA THR A 856 -30.69 14.12 34.12
C THR A 856 -31.91 14.27 33.19
N ALA A 857 -31.92 15.26 32.29
CA ALA A 857 -33.01 15.46 31.33
C ALA A 857 -33.18 14.29 30.35
N ALA A 858 -32.09 13.81 29.73
CA ALA A 858 -32.11 12.66 28.82
C ALA A 858 -32.61 11.40 29.52
N ARG A 859 -32.22 11.19 30.79
CA ARG A 859 -32.68 10.06 31.59
C ARG A 859 -34.18 10.16 31.85
N VAL A 860 -34.66 11.26 32.42
CA VAL A 860 -36.09 11.46 32.72
C VAL A 860 -36.94 11.31 31.46
N PHE A 861 -36.49 11.90 30.34
CA PHE A 861 -37.20 11.83 29.07
C PHE A 861 -37.17 10.43 28.43
N ARG A 862 -36.15 9.60 28.68
CA ARG A 862 -36.18 8.18 28.27
C ARG A 862 -37.21 7.40 29.10
N HIS A 863 -37.26 7.65 30.41
CA HIS A 863 -38.14 6.91 31.33
C HIS A 863 -39.63 7.21 31.09
N VAL A 864 -40.00 8.42 30.67
CA VAL A 864 -41.41 8.73 30.36
C VAL A 864 -41.96 7.85 29.23
N TRP A 865 -41.15 7.52 28.22
CA TRP A 865 -41.55 6.63 27.13
C TRP A 865 -41.66 5.17 27.57
N ALA A 866 -40.84 4.73 28.53
CA ALA A 866 -41.00 3.40 29.13
C ALA A 866 -42.33 3.27 29.91
N HIS A 867 -42.70 4.30 30.68
CA HIS A 867 -43.99 4.35 31.37
C HIS A 867 -45.17 4.44 30.40
N TYR A 868 -45.01 5.17 29.29
CA TYR A 868 -45.98 5.25 28.20
C TYR A 868 -46.23 3.87 27.56
N ALA A 869 -45.17 3.14 27.20
CA ALA A 869 -45.28 1.80 26.62
C ALA A 869 -45.96 0.81 27.58
N ALA A 870 -45.70 0.93 28.88
CA ALA A 870 -46.34 0.13 29.93
C ALA A 870 -47.80 0.55 30.23
N HIS A 871 -48.31 1.61 29.60
CA HIS A 871 -49.63 2.22 29.88
C HIS A 871 -49.81 2.65 31.35
N ASP A 872 -48.71 2.96 32.04
CA ASP A 872 -48.71 3.43 33.43
C ASP A 872 -48.85 4.95 33.48
N TRP A 873 -50.08 5.41 33.36
CA TRP A 873 -50.39 6.85 33.29
C TRP A 873 -50.10 7.61 34.58
N ASP A 874 -50.12 6.94 35.73
CA ASP A 874 -49.78 7.56 37.01
C ASP A 874 -48.27 7.81 37.08
N ALA A 875 -47.45 6.87 36.59
CA ALA A 875 -46.01 7.06 36.46
C ALA A 875 -45.64 8.08 35.39
N VAL A 876 -46.33 8.11 34.23
CA VAL A 876 -46.18 9.19 33.23
C VAL A 876 -46.53 10.55 33.84
N GLY A 877 -47.59 10.63 34.66
CA GLY A 877 -47.93 11.86 35.37
C GLY A 877 -46.84 12.31 36.35
N ALA A 878 -46.23 11.36 37.08
CA ALA A 878 -45.21 11.67 38.08
C ALA A 878 -43.91 12.26 37.49
N THR A 879 -43.59 11.98 36.22
CA THR A 879 -42.41 12.51 35.52
C THR A 879 -42.62 13.88 34.90
N VAL A 880 -43.84 14.43 34.91
CA VAL A 880 -44.18 15.72 34.29
C VAL A 880 -44.51 16.76 35.36
N ALA A 881 -44.02 17.99 35.23
CA ALA A 881 -44.25 19.07 36.19
C ALA A 881 -45.70 19.62 36.10
N ASP A 882 -46.25 20.13 37.21
CA ASP A 882 -47.62 20.69 37.23
C ASP A 882 -47.78 21.88 36.27
N ASN A 883 -46.70 22.64 36.07
CA ASN A 883 -46.60 23.79 35.20
C ASN A 883 -46.06 23.45 33.79
N TYR A 884 -46.17 22.19 33.35
CA TYR A 884 -45.70 21.73 32.04
C TYR A 884 -46.19 22.62 30.88
N VAL A 885 -45.31 22.91 29.91
CA VAL A 885 -45.67 23.54 28.64
C VAL A 885 -45.10 22.73 27.46
N GLY A 886 -45.98 22.32 26.55
CA GLY A 886 -45.61 21.66 25.30
C GLY A 886 -45.94 22.54 24.10
N ILE A 887 -44.98 22.84 23.23
CA ILE A 887 -45.20 23.62 22.00
C ILE A 887 -44.75 22.79 20.80
N ASP A 888 -45.63 22.60 19.83
CA ASP A 888 -45.31 21.88 18.60
C ASP A 888 -45.11 22.86 17.44
N HIS A 889 -43.84 23.10 17.07
CA HIS A 889 -43.43 24.01 16.02
C HIS A 889 -43.47 23.37 14.62
N ARG A 890 -43.81 22.08 14.50
CA ARG A 890 -43.86 21.37 13.22
C ARG A 890 -44.90 21.95 12.28
N ARG A 891 -44.60 21.97 10.98
CA ARG A 891 -45.45 22.63 9.97
C ARG A 891 -46.65 21.81 9.53
N VAL A 892 -46.51 20.48 9.49
CA VAL A 892 -47.50 19.56 8.88
C VAL A 892 -48.35 18.86 9.94
N VAL A 893 -47.74 18.49 11.07
CA VAL A 893 -48.40 17.83 12.20
C VAL A 893 -48.14 18.69 13.44
N SER A 894 -48.94 19.74 13.63
CA SER A 894 -48.83 20.64 14.78
C SER A 894 -49.94 20.34 15.78
N ALA A 895 -49.56 19.99 17.02
CA ALA A 895 -50.47 19.94 18.15
C ALA A 895 -50.71 21.35 18.74
N GLU A 896 -51.90 21.56 19.31
CA GLU A 896 -52.17 22.79 20.08
C GLU A 896 -51.22 22.88 21.29
N THR A 897 -50.86 24.09 21.71
CA THR A 897 -49.99 24.31 22.87
C THR A 897 -50.58 23.67 24.13
N GLN A 898 -49.90 22.67 24.66
CA GLN A 898 -50.29 21.95 25.87
C GLN A 898 -49.84 22.74 27.10
N ARG A 899 -50.73 22.94 28.07
CA ARG A 899 -50.42 23.59 29.34
C ARG A 899 -50.95 22.78 30.52
N GLY A 900 -50.03 22.34 31.36
CA GLY A 900 -50.29 21.55 32.56
C GLY A 900 -50.23 20.04 32.34
N ARG A 901 -49.82 19.32 33.38
CA ARG A 901 -49.65 17.85 33.40
C ARG A 901 -50.87 17.09 32.87
N ASP A 902 -52.07 17.43 33.36
CA ASP A 902 -53.29 16.69 33.02
C ASP A 902 -53.64 16.76 31.54
N VAL A 903 -53.16 17.78 30.82
CA VAL A 903 -53.40 17.95 29.39
C VAL A 903 -52.50 17.00 28.60
N VAL A 904 -51.18 17.03 28.83
CA VAL A 904 -50.24 16.17 28.10
C VAL A 904 -50.46 14.69 28.38
N VAL A 905 -50.78 14.31 29.63
CA VAL A 905 -51.07 12.90 29.98
C VAL A 905 -52.33 12.41 29.26
N ARG A 906 -53.35 13.25 29.12
CA ARG A 906 -54.58 12.91 28.38
C ARG A 906 -54.30 12.72 26.89
N ASP A 907 -53.50 13.60 26.30
CA ASP A 907 -53.17 13.54 24.87
C ASP A 907 -52.31 12.31 24.55
N LEU A 908 -51.34 12.00 25.41
CA LEU A 908 -50.56 10.76 25.32
C LEU A 908 -51.44 9.52 25.45
N ARG A 909 -52.39 9.51 26.41
CA ARG A 909 -53.35 8.40 26.55
C ARG A 909 -54.19 8.23 25.28
N ALA A 910 -54.68 9.31 24.70
CA ALA A 910 -55.44 9.26 23.45
C ALA A 910 -54.60 8.72 22.29
N ALA A 911 -53.31 9.07 22.20
CA ALA A 911 -52.41 8.51 21.19
C ALA A 911 -52.20 6.99 21.36
N ALA A 912 -52.05 6.52 22.61
CA ALA A 912 -51.91 5.09 22.90
C ALA A 912 -53.19 4.31 22.58
N ASP A 913 -54.36 4.89 22.89
CA ASP A 913 -55.67 4.29 22.57
C ASP A 913 -55.89 4.10 21.06
N VAL A 914 -55.26 4.94 20.22
CA VAL A 914 -55.27 4.83 18.75
C VAL A 914 -54.16 3.90 18.23
N GLY A 915 -53.33 3.35 19.13
CA GLY A 915 -52.28 2.37 18.82
C GLY A 915 -50.95 2.98 18.38
N PHE A 916 -50.67 4.23 18.74
CA PHE A 916 -49.34 4.82 18.54
C PHE A 916 -48.36 4.30 19.58
N THR A 917 -47.19 3.90 19.11
CA THR A 917 -46.02 3.65 19.95
C THR A 917 -45.06 4.81 19.77
N ILE A 918 -44.59 5.38 20.88
CA ILE A 918 -43.67 6.53 20.87
C ILE A 918 -42.44 6.18 21.70
N SER A 919 -41.26 6.41 21.14
CA SER A 919 -39.99 6.15 21.79
C SER A 919 -38.96 7.24 21.49
N MET A 920 -38.07 7.47 22.46
CA MET A 920 -36.85 8.25 22.22
C MET A 920 -35.86 7.36 21.46
N VAL A 921 -35.48 7.79 20.25
CA VAL A 921 -34.50 7.11 19.41
C VAL A 921 -33.09 7.37 19.94
N SER A 922 -32.75 8.64 20.16
CA SER A 922 -31.44 9.03 20.67
C SER A 922 -31.44 10.45 21.26
N ALA A 923 -30.47 10.74 22.13
CA ALA A 923 -30.12 12.10 22.52
C ALA A 923 -29.13 12.66 21.49
N LEU A 924 -29.45 13.80 20.88
CA LEU A 924 -28.64 14.43 19.84
C LEU A 924 -27.73 15.53 20.41
N ALA A 925 -28.15 16.20 21.47
CA ALA A 925 -27.34 17.18 22.20
C ALA A 925 -27.80 17.30 23.66
N ILE A 926 -26.88 17.56 24.58
CA ILE A 926 -27.19 17.89 25.99
C ILE A 926 -26.57 19.23 26.35
N ARG A 927 -27.20 19.93 27.31
CA ARG A 927 -26.67 21.13 27.94
C ARG A 927 -26.88 21.06 29.45
N GLY A 928 -25.76 21.03 30.17
CA GLY A 928 -25.73 20.80 31.61
C GLY A 928 -26.61 19.61 32.04
N GLU A 929 -27.28 19.70 33.19
CA GLU A 929 -28.07 18.57 33.71
C GLU A 929 -29.51 18.57 33.22
N ARG A 930 -30.05 19.75 32.87
CA ARG A 930 -31.50 19.96 32.75
C ARG A 930 -32.05 20.09 31.34
N LEU A 931 -31.21 20.02 30.30
CA LEU A 931 -31.62 20.22 28.92
C LEU A 931 -31.10 19.11 27.99
N VAL A 932 -31.99 18.57 27.16
CA VAL A 932 -31.66 17.60 26.11
C VAL A 932 -32.41 17.92 24.82
N LEU A 933 -31.72 17.81 23.68
CA LEU A 933 -32.32 17.70 22.37
C LEU A 933 -32.35 16.22 21.99
N ALA A 934 -33.53 15.66 21.80
CA ALA A 934 -33.74 14.24 21.56
C ALA A 934 -34.48 14.01 20.24
N ARG A 935 -34.13 12.94 19.52
CA ARG A 935 -34.94 12.43 18.41
C ARG A 935 -35.98 11.48 18.96
N VAL A 936 -37.25 11.70 18.62
CA VAL A 936 -38.38 10.86 19.03
C VAL A 936 -39.07 10.31 17.80
N ARG A 937 -39.40 9.02 17.83
CA ARG A 937 -40.14 8.32 16.78
C ARG A 937 -41.50 7.92 17.30
N ALA A 938 -42.53 8.26 16.53
CA ALA A 938 -43.88 7.78 16.71
C ALA A 938 -44.27 6.91 15.51
N HIS A 939 -44.78 5.71 15.74
CA HIS A 939 -45.34 4.87 14.69
C HIS A 939 -46.74 4.39 15.06
N GLY A 940 -47.60 4.26 14.05
CA GLY A 940 -48.95 3.71 14.19
C GLY A 940 -48.97 2.18 14.24
N PRO A 941 -50.17 1.58 14.22
CA PRO A 941 -50.36 0.11 14.21
C PRO A 941 -49.80 -0.57 12.95
N ASP A 942 -49.64 0.19 11.86
CA ASP A 942 -49.03 -0.24 10.61
C ASP A 942 -47.77 0.60 10.36
N VAL A 943 -46.62 -0.01 10.61
CA VAL A 943 -45.30 0.65 10.64
C VAL A 943 -44.88 1.13 9.24
N GLU A 944 -45.35 0.48 8.18
CA GLU A 944 -44.99 0.84 6.80
C GLU A 944 -45.74 2.08 6.28
N THR A 945 -46.88 2.43 6.89
CA THR A 945 -47.75 3.52 6.40
C THR A 945 -47.77 4.76 7.29
N ILE A 946 -47.52 4.63 8.60
CA ILE A 946 -47.55 5.76 9.54
C ILE A 946 -46.33 5.70 10.48
N GLN A 947 -45.24 6.35 10.07
CA GLN A 947 -44.07 6.62 10.90
C GLN A 947 -43.70 8.10 10.81
N ASN A 948 -43.47 8.74 11.95
CA ASN A 948 -43.05 10.13 12.02
C ASN A 948 -41.93 10.31 13.06
N ASP A 949 -40.85 10.97 12.63
CA ASP A 949 -39.71 11.32 13.47
C ASP A 949 -39.70 12.83 13.71
N ALA A 950 -39.49 13.23 14.96
CA ALA A 950 -39.42 14.63 15.36
C ALA A 950 -38.24 14.91 16.30
N LEU A 951 -37.84 16.18 16.36
CA LEU A 951 -36.85 16.67 17.30
C LEU A 951 -37.57 17.28 18.51
N ASN A 952 -37.18 16.90 19.73
CA ASN A 952 -37.74 17.43 20.97
C ASN A 952 -36.65 18.10 21.80
N VAL A 953 -36.80 19.39 22.07
CA VAL A 953 -36.03 20.11 23.09
C VAL A 953 -36.76 19.96 24.41
N VAL A 954 -36.14 19.27 25.36
CA VAL A 954 -36.76 18.91 26.63
C VAL A 954 -36.02 19.56 27.78
N GLU A 955 -36.77 20.23 28.64
CA GLU A 955 -36.29 20.85 29.86
C GLU A 955 -36.92 20.18 31.08
N VAL A 956 -36.10 19.81 32.06
CA VAL A 956 -36.56 19.34 33.37
C VAL A 956 -36.39 20.41 34.45
N ASP A 957 -37.27 20.41 35.44
CA ASP A 957 -37.16 21.25 36.64
C ASP A 957 -36.13 20.69 37.65
N MET A 958 -35.97 21.39 38.78
CA MET A 958 -35.03 21.01 39.84
C MET A 958 -35.39 19.69 40.54
N ASP A 959 -36.64 19.24 40.44
CA ASP A 959 -37.11 17.98 41.01
C ASP A 959 -37.01 16.83 40.00
N GLY A 960 -36.41 17.07 38.83
CA GLY A 960 -36.25 16.08 37.77
C GLY A 960 -37.55 15.75 37.03
N ARG A 961 -38.48 16.71 36.94
CA ARG A 961 -39.74 16.56 36.19
C ARG A 961 -39.73 17.38 34.91
N ILE A 962 -40.32 16.83 33.85
CA ILE A 962 -40.40 17.49 32.54
C ILE A 962 -41.27 18.75 32.66
N LYS A 963 -40.65 19.90 32.47
CA LYS A 963 -41.26 21.22 32.55
C LYS A 963 -41.60 21.75 31.16
N ASN A 964 -40.73 21.57 30.17
CA ASN A 964 -41.00 22.00 28.80
C ASN A 964 -40.63 20.93 27.78
N VAL A 965 -41.42 20.84 26.70
CA VAL A 965 -41.09 20.08 25.50
C VAL A 965 -41.45 20.92 24.27
N ASP A 966 -40.45 21.24 23.46
CA ASP A 966 -40.65 21.93 22.19
C ASP A 966 -40.31 20.99 21.03
N THR A 967 -41.29 20.75 20.17
CA THR A 967 -41.21 19.78 19.07
C THR A 967 -40.93 20.48 17.75
N TYR A 968 -39.98 19.98 16.97
CA TYR A 968 -39.57 20.51 15.66
C TYR A 968 -39.54 19.41 14.60
N ASP A 969 -39.63 19.81 13.32
CA ASP A 969 -39.43 18.91 12.19
C ASP A 969 -37.93 18.54 12.11
N LEU A 970 -37.58 17.36 11.56
CA LEU A 970 -36.18 16.93 11.45
C LEU A 970 -35.30 17.92 10.65
N GLU A 971 -35.90 18.63 9.71
CA GLU A 971 -35.23 19.65 8.88
C GLU A 971 -34.88 20.92 9.67
N ASP A 972 -35.54 21.18 10.80
CA ASP A 972 -35.35 22.38 11.62
C ASP A 972 -34.33 22.16 12.76
N PHE A 973 -33.33 21.30 12.54
CA PHE A 973 -32.31 20.95 13.54
C PHE A 973 -31.58 22.17 14.13
N ASP A 974 -31.19 23.13 13.29
CA ASP A 974 -30.51 24.34 13.74
C ASP A 974 -31.38 25.20 14.66
N ALA A 975 -32.70 25.24 14.41
CA ALA A 975 -33.64 25.98 15.25
C ALA A 975 -33.83 25.29 16.61
N ALA A 976 -33.93 23.96 16.62
CA ALA A 976 -34.01 23.17 17.84
C ALA A 976 -32.72 23.29 18.69
N LEU A 977 -31.55 23.30 18.04
CA LEU A 977 -30.27 23.49 18.71
C LEU A 977 -30.12 24.90 19.28
N ALA A 978 -30.58 25.92 18.55
CA ALA A 978 -30.58 27.30 19.02
C ALA A 978 -31.50 27.52 20.23
N ASP A 979 -32.67 26.86 20.27
CA ASP A 979 -33.56 26.89 21.43
C ASP A 979 -32.91 26.21 22.66
N LEU A 980 -32.30 25.04 22.45
CA LEU A 980 -31.53 24.34 23.48
C LEU A 980 -30.43 25.24 24.10
N ASP A 981 -29.66 25.91 23.25
CA ASP A 981 -28.60 26.82 23.68
C ASP A 981 -29.15 28.06 24.40
N ALA A 982 -30.25 28.64 23.90
CA ALA A 982 -30.88 29.81 24.51
C ALA A 982 -31.38 29.52 25.93
N ARG A 983 -32.01 28.36 26.16
CA ARG A 983 -32.47 27.92 27.49
C ARG A 983 -31.32 27.65 28.43
N TYR A 984 -30.24 27.06 27.94
CA TYR A 984 -29.05 26.81 28.74
C TYR A 984 -28.41 28.11 29.22
N ILE A 985 -28.29 29.10 28.33
CA ILE A 985 -27.76 30.43 28.67
C ILE A 985 -28.67 31.18 29.65
N ALA A 986 -29.99 31.04 29.52
CA ALA A 986 -30.95 31.72 30.39
C ALA A 986 -30.97 31.17 31.83
N GLU A 987 -30.66 29.88 32.01
CA GLU A 987 -30.64 29.21 33.32
C GLU A 987 -29.21 28.80 33.73
N GLU A 988 -28.82 27.53 33.50
CA GLU A 988 -27.63 26.92 34.11
C GLU A 988 -26.30 27.60 33.74
N ALA A 989 -26.20 28.16 32.53
CA ALA A 989 -25.01 28.85 32.05
C ALA A 989 -25.10 30.38 32.14
N ALA A 990 -26.08 30.95 32.84
CA ALA A 990 -26.21 32.41 33.00
C ALA A 990 -24.91 33.12 33.44
N PRO A 991 -24.07 32.58 34.35
CA PRO A 991 -22.79 33.18 34.72
C PRO A 991 -21.73 33.16 33.59
N SER A 992 -21.86 32.22 32.65
CA SER A 992 -20.92 31.96 31.55
C SER A 992 -21.50 32.33 30.18
N ALA A 993 -22.61 33.07 30.15
CA ALA A 993 -23.38 33.40 28.95
C ALA A 993 -22.53 34.02 27.82
N ASN A 994 -21.66 34.97 28.18
CA ASN A 994 -20.78 35.65 27.22
C ASN A 994 -19.75 34.69 26.60
N THR A 995 -19.23 33.74 27.37
CA THR A 995 -18.27 32.74 26.89
C THR A 995 -18.95 31.71 26.01
N TRP A 996 -20.14 31.25 26.40
CA TRP A 996 -20.93 30.29 25.62
C TRP A 996 -21.36 30.87 24.26
N ALA A 997 -21.80 32.14 24.23
CA ALA A 997 -22.19 32.81 22.98
C ALA A 997 -21.02 32.90 21.97
N VAL A 998 -19.78 33.07 22.44
CA VAL A 998 -18.58 33.09 21.58
C VAL A 998 -18.26 31.68 21.05
N VAL A 999 -18.34 30.66 21.90
CA VAL A 999 -18.08 29.26 21.50
C VAL A 999 -19.13 28.76 20.50
N ALA A 1000 -20.41 28.96 20.80
CA ALA A 1000 -21.51 28.56 19.91
C ALA A 1000 -21.44 29.32 18.56
N GLY A 1001 -21.09 30.61 18.58
CA GLY A 1001 -20.88 31.40 17.36
C GLY A 1001 -19.72 30.90 16.49
N ALA A 1002 -18.64 30.38 17.10
CA ALA A 1002 -17.52 29.79 16.38
C ALA A 1002 -17.90 28.45 15.72
N TYR A 1003 -18.64 27.58 16.41
CA TYR A 1003 -19.10 26.31 15.85
C TYR A 1003 -20.15 26.51 14.74
N ALA A 1004 -21.07 27.47 14.89
CA ALA A 1004 -22.07 27.81 13.86
C ALA A 1004 -21.46 28.43 12.58
N ALA A 1005 -20.23 28.93 12.65
CA ALA A 1005 -19.46 29.41 11.49
C ALA A 1005 -18.70 28.28 10.78
N ILE A 1006 -18.34 27.21 11.50
CA ILE A 1006 -17.64 26.03 10.95
C ILE A 1006 -18.60 25.14 10.16
N GLY A 1007 -19.85 24.97 10.62
CA GLY A 1007 -20.84 24.10 9.94
C GLY A 1007 -21.52 24.68 8.67
N ARG A 1008 -21.12 25.88 8.21
CA ARG A 1008 -21.66 26.52 6.98
C ARG A 1008 -20.72 26.50 5.78
N ASN A 1009 -19.53 25.89 5.93
CA ASN A 1009 -18.64 25.50 4.83
C ASN A 1009 -18.70 23.99 4.66
#